data_AF-A0A8C6UKZ5-F1
#
_entry.id   AF-A0A8C6UKZ5-F1
#
_cell.length_a   1.000
_cell.length_b   1.000
_cell.length_c   1.000
_cell.angle_alpha   90.00
_cell.angle_beta   90.00
_cell.angle_gamma   90.00
#
_symmetry.space_group_name_H-M   'P 1'
#
loop_
_entity.id
_entity.type
_entity.pdbx_description
1 polymer ?
#
loop_
_entity_poly.entity_id
_entity_poly.type
_entity_poly.pdbx_seq_one_letter_code
_entity_poly.pdbx_strand_id
1 'polypeptide(L)'
;MLTVQYLESFVAASPLAHTLMPCSFSRVLQMLDGFPIRYHGDEWDNQTLQVFLVPHSHNDPGWLKTFDGYYRDQTRHILDNMLQQLTDDPQRKMIWAEVSYFSKWWDDIDEHKRSQVQKLLKAGQLELVTGGWVMADEANSHYYALIDQLLEGHQWIQRHLGVKPTNGWAIDPFGHSPSMSYLLKGAGLKNHVIQRVHYSVKKHFAQQRLLEFSWRQPWDSASSADDITCHMMPFYSYDVPHTCGPDPAVCCQFDFHRLPGGRVACPWRVAPQPITEDNVKERARLLLDQYRQKSRLFRSPVLLVPLGDDFRFVDAREWEDQFSNYQRLFQHMNQDPTLHVQARFGTLADYFEALQRHLDSTQVSRLPAVGGDFFTYADRDDHYWSGYYTSRPFYKRQDRHLETTLRYCSHLCHCKSGQAQGKFPGVELFSYLTTGRRNLGLFQHHDAVTGTAKDAVVRDYGERLVVVYNSLEQRRTTVVTVTVDTPYAAVTEVESGRPITAQISVVWEEPTRKLRLHSGQVRQVQVQFLWYGTRSDHRDKSGAYLFLPGDEGEQPYNWSEAPLVRVSVGPVFSDITSCFPHVTHRVRLFHIKGHEGRSLQIQNTVDIRSEFNRELVMRLVTDVANGNHFSTDINGFQMLQRRTLSKIPLQANFYPMTTAAFIQDQDRPGTRLTLLSAQSQAVAALKPGFLELVLDRRLQQDDNRGLGQGVTDNKRTESLYHLLLEVQTRNPPVTLSKPDHNTSLTLIKRTESLYHLLLEVQTRNPPVTLSKPDHNTSLTLIKRTEKNRESITPSTGGTDQKPSCNSL
;
A
#
# COMPACT_ATOMS: atom_id res chain seq x y z
N MET A 1 -54.45 -8.13 -11.10
CA MET A 1 -55.13 -7.32 -10.06
C MET A 1 -54.28 -7.43 -8.80
N LEU A 2 -53.78 -6.37 -8.17
CA LEU A 2 -53.68 -4.95 -8.56
C LEU A 2 -52.16 -4.62 -8.58
N THR A 3 -51.57 -3.81 -9.47
CA THR A 3 -51.96 -2.51 -10.05
C THR A 3 -51.91 -1.38 -9.02
N VAL A 4 -50.76 -0.70 -8.95
CA VAL A 4 -50.55 0.54 -8.18
C VAL A 4 -50.18 1.65 -9.17
N GLN A 5 -50.95 2.73 -9.18
CA GLN A 5 -50.62 3.97 -9.89
C GLN A 5 -49.94 4.94 -8.93
N TYR A 6 -49.10 5.82 -9.45
CA TYR A 6 -48.94 7.18 -8.91
C TYR A 6 -48.96 8.18 -10.06
N LEU A 7 -49.54 9.35 -9.81
CA LEU A 7 -49.88 10.35 -10.83
C LEU A 7 -48.81 11.44 -10.97
N GLU A 8 -48.76 12.03 -12.15
CA GLU A 8 -47.91 13.18 -12.48
C GLU A 8 -48.54 14.52 -12.08
N SER A 9 -47.71 15.56 -12.11
CA SER A 9 -48.05 17.00 -12.17
C SER A 9 -48.69 17.63 -10.91
N PHE A 10 -48.05 18.69 -10.42
CA PHE A 10 -48.51 20.06 -10.69
C PHE A 10 -47.41 21.07 -10.31
N VAL A 11 -46.98 21.89 -11.27
CA VAL A 11 -46.15 23.09 -11.03
C VAL A 11 -46.81 24.25 -11.77
N ALA A 12 -47.22 25.27 -11.02
CA ALA A 12 -47.76 26.51 -11.55
C ALA A 12 -46.93 27.69 -11.02
N ALA A 13 -46.70 28.70 -11.85
CA ALA A 13 -45.69 29.72 -11.61
C ALA A 13 -46.23 31.02 -10.98
N SER A 14 -45.33 31.76 -10.32
CA SER A 14 -45.40 33.23 -10.27
C SER A 14 -43.96 33.81 -10.24
N PRO A 15 -43.62 34.82 -11.07
CA PRO A 15 -42.26 35.35 -11.19
C PRO A 15 -42.00 36.63 -10.37
N LEU A 16 -40.80 37.20 -10.55
CA LEU A 16 -40.31 38.55 -10.15
C LEU A 16 -39.43 38.65 -8.88
N ALA A 17 -38.16 38.23 -8.99
CA ALA A 17 -37.03 38.80 -8.24
C ALA A 17 -35.64 38.47 -8.86
N HIS A 18 -35.46 38.60 -10.19
CA HIS A 18 -34.16 38.38 -10.83
C HIS A 18 -33.39 39.68 -11.08
N THR A 19 -32.29 39.89 -10.34
CA THR A 19 -31.28 40.92 -10.68
C THR A 19 -29.87 40.32 -10.63
N LEU A 20 -29.42 39.82 -11.78
CA LEU A 20 -28.02 39.68 -12.23
C LEU A 20 -26.92 39.37 -11.18
N MET A 21 -26.49 38.10 -11.10
CA MET A 21 -25.07 37.76 -10.95
C MET A 21 -24.69 36.52 -11.80
N PRO A 22 -23.43 36.38 -12.27
CA PRO A 22 -23.07 35.41 -13.31
C PRO A 22 -22.74 34.00 -12.80
N CYS A 23 -22.90 32.99 -13.66
CA CYS A 23 -22.59 31.59 -13.37
C CYS A 23 -21.08 31.35 -13.16
N SER A 24 -20.65 31.06 -11.91
CA SER A 24 -19.30 30.54 -11.64
C SER A 24 -19.10 29.80 -10.29
N PHE A 25 -20.07 29.79 -9.38
CA PHE A 25 -19.77 29.65 -7.93
C PHE A 25 -20.07 28.29 -7.25
N SER A 26 -20.50 27.24 -7.96
CA SER A 26 -21.10 26.05 -7.30
C SER A 26 -20.29 24.73 -7.29
N ARG A 27 -19.01 24.70 -7.68
CA ARG A 27 -18.25 23.44 -7.92
C ARG A 27 -17.13 23.10 -6.91
N VAL A 28 -17.18 23.63 -5.69
CA VAL A 28 -16.19 23.30 -4.62
C VAL A 28 -16.85 23.02 -3.24
N LEU A 29 -18.18 23.03 -3.13
CA LEU A 29 -18.91 22.74 -1.87
C LEU A 29 -19.02 21.21 -1.58
N GLN A 30 -18.29 20.38 -2.31
CA GLN A 30 -18.85 19.14 -2.87
C GLN A 30 -18.26 17.84 -2.27
N MET A 31 -18.12 17.76 -0.93
CA MET A 31 -17.78 16.46 -0.28
C MET A 31 -18.64 16.08 0.93
N LEU A 32 -19.34 17.03 1.58
CA LEU A 32 -20.49 16.76 2.45
C LEU A 32 -21.81 17.20 1.80
N ASP A 33 -21.90 17.04 0.49
CA ASP A 33 -23.09 17.44 -0.28
C ASP A 33 -24.34 16.71 0.25
N GLY A 34 -25.30 17.48 0.76
CA GLY A 34 -26.59 16.98 1.26
C GLY A 34 -26.65 16.45 2.70
N PHE A 35 -26.11 17.14 3.70
CA PHE A 35 -26.89 17.49 4.92
C PHE A 35 -26.31 18.73 5.65
N PRO A 36 -27.13 19.67 6.16
CA PRO A 36 -26.64 20.80 6.93
C PRO A 36 -26.25 20.34 8.34
N ILE A 37 -25.01 20.61 8.75
CA ILE A 37 -24.59 20.47 10.14
C ILE A 37 -25.22 21.62 10.94
N ARG A 38 -25.79 21.30 12.10
CA ARG A 38 -26.43 22.28 12.99
C ARG A 38 -26.13 21.95 14.45
N TYR A 39 -26.12 23.00 15.26
CA TYR A 39 -26.06 22.95 16.71
C TYR A 39 -27.05 23.98 17.27
N HIS A 40 -27.45 23.83 18.53
CA HIS A 40 -28.42 24.70 19.21
C HIS A 40 -27.71 25.80 20.01
N GLY A 41 -26.50 25.54 20.50
CA GLY A 41 -25.61 26.49 21.18
C GLY A 41 -25.33 26.11 22.63
N ASP A 42 -26.27 25.42 23.27
CA ASP A 42 -26.30 24.93 24.65
C ASP A 42 -25.51 23.61 24.85
N GLU A 43 -25.09 22.96 23.76
CA GLU A 43 -24.47 21.62 23.80
C GLU A 43 -23.09 21.57 24.48
N TRP A 44 -22.55 22.72 24.88
CA TRP A 44 -21.28 22.87 25.61
C TRP A 44 -21.42 23.52 26.99
N ASP A 45 -22.62 23.96 27.38
CA ASP A 45 -22.88 24.66 28.65
C ASP A 45 -22.42 23.85 29.86
N ASN A 46 -22.71 22.54 29.82
CA ASN A 46 -22.32 21.56 30.84
C ASN A 46 -20.99 20.84 30.53
N GLN A 47 -20.38 21.06 29.36
CA GLN A 47 -19.18 20.35 28.94
C GLN A 47 -18.37 21.12 27.88
N THR A 48 -17.34 21.83 28.35
CA THR A 48 -16.40 22.62 27.54
C THR A 48 -15.81 21.83 26.36
N LEU A 49 -15.88 22.40 25.15
CA LEU A 49 -15.23 21.87 23.95
C LEU A 49 -13.71 21.94 24.08
N GLN A 50 -13.01 20.81 24.13
CA GLN A 50 -11.55 20.76 24.11
C GLN A 50 -11.04 20.66 22.67
N VAL A 51 -10.38 21.70 22.17
CA VAL A 51 -9.81 21.72 20.81
C VAL A 51 -8.30 21.56 20.88
N PHE A 52 -7.80 20.53 20.21
CA PHE A 52 -6.38 20.28 20.01
C PHE A 52 -6.04 20.58 18.55
N LEU A 53 -5.41 21.74 18.31
CA LEU A 53 -4.82 22.07 17.03
C LEU A 53 -3.46 21.38 16.93
N VAL A 54 -3.25 20.55 15.92
CA VAL A 54 -2.08 19.65 15.82
C VAL A 54 -1.25 20.01 14.57
N PRO A 55 -0.18 20.81 14.72
CA PRO A 55 0.69 21.18 13.61
C PRO A 55 1.42 19.98 13.02
N HIS A 56 1.40 19.86 11.69
CA HIS A 56 2.13 18.84 10.94
C HIS A 56 2.64 19.38 9.61
N SER A 57 3.60 18.68 9.02
CA SER A 57 4.04 18.92 7.65
C SER A 57 4.15 17.57 6.96
N HIS A 58 3.39 17.34 5.89
CA HIS A 58 3.48 16.08 5.15
C HIS A 58 4.70 16.13 4.22
N ASN A 59 5.58 15.14 4.31
CA ASN A 59 6.88 15.16 3.64
C ASN A 59 7.09 13.87 2.85
N ASP A 60 6.70 13.86 1.57
CA ASP A 60 6.85 12.71 0.69
C ASP A 60 8.30 12.26 0.55
N PRO A 61 8.62 10.99 0.85
CA PRO A 61 9.92 10.39 0.56
C PRO A 61 10.20 10.15 -0.94
N GLY A 62 9.64 11.01 -1.80
CA GLY A 62 9.75 11.05 -3.26
C GLY A 62 8.37 11.07 -3.94
N TRP A 63 8.11 12.08 -4.77
CA TRP A 63 6.85 12.21 -5.51
C TRP A 63 7.04 13.07 -6.77
N LEU A 64 7.04 14.40 -6.62
CA LEU A 64 7.37 15.35 -7.70
C LEU A 64 8.89 15.60 -7.80
N LYS A 65 9.61 15.44 -6.67
CA LYS A 65 11.07 15.40 -6.56
C LYS A 65 11.51 14.06 -5.98
N THR A 66 12.81 13.73 -6.10
CA THR A 66 13.39 12.57 -5.40
C THR A 66 13.51 12.85 -3.89
N PHE A 67 13.69 11.79 -3.09
CA PHE A 67 13.93 11.86 -1.65
C PHE A 67 15.02 12.90 -1.29
N ASP A 68 16.21 12.76 -1.88
CA ASP A 68 17.32 13.70 -1.61
C ASP A 68 17.07 15.12 -2.17
N GLY A 69 16.20 15.26 -3.20
CA GLY A 69 15.78 16.55 -3.74
C GLY A 69 14.85 17.32 -2.81
N TYR A 70 13.79 16.67 -2.30
CA TYR A 70 12.93 17.25 -1.27
C TYR A 70 13.69 17.54 0.02
N TYR A 71 14.60 16.64 0.43
CA TYR A 71 15.43 16.86 1.62
C TYR A 71 16.19 18.18 1.58
N ARG A 72 16.96 18.38 0.51
CA ARG A 72 17.81 19.57 0.32
C ARG A 72 16.98 20.84 0.14
N ASP A 73 15.88 20.77 -0.61
CA ASP A 73 15.14 21.96 -1.02
C ASP A 73 14.11 22.44 0.03
N GLN A 74 13.58 21.53 0.86
CA GLN A 74 12.42 21.77 1.73
C GLN A 74 12.56 21.11 3.11
N THR A 75 12.65 19.78 3.18
CA THR A 75 12.49 19.03 4.45
C THR A 75 13.55 19.35 5.50
N ARG A 76 14.80 19.58 5.09
CA ARG A 76 15.85 20.04 6.02
C ARG A 76 15.49 21.37 6.68
N HIS A 77 14.94 22.33 5.91
CA HIS A 77 14.54 23.63 6.43
C HIS A 77 13.35 23.52 7.39
N ILE A 78 12.39 22.62 7.11
CA ILE A 78 11.27 22.33 8.01
C ILE A 78 11.79 21.82 9.36
N LEU A 79 12.75 20.89 9.35
CA LEU A 79 13.31 20.29 10.57
C LEU A 79 14.26 21.22 11.34
N ASP A 80 15.11 22.00 10.65
CA ASP A 80 15.94 23.03 11.28
C ASP A 80 15.07 24.13 11.93
N ASN A 81 13.98 24.57 11.28
CA ASN A 81 13.02 25.52 11.88
C ASN A 81 12.19 24.90 13.01
N MET A 82 11.77 23.64 12.90
CA MET A 82 11.06 22.92 13.97
C MET A 82 11.86 22.91 15.27
N LEU A 83 13.17 22.63 15.19
CA LEU A 83 14.04 22.62 16.36
C LEU A 83 14.14 24.00 17.03
N GLN A 84 14.31 25.05 16.23
CA GLN A 84 14.36 26.44 16.68
C GLN A 84 13.02 26.84 17.35
N GLN A 85 11.93 26.75 16.59
CA GLN A 85 10.63 27.31 16.94
C GLN A 85 9.94 26.59 18.10
N LEU A 86 10.17 25.28 18.28
CA LEU A 86 9.71 24.56 19.46
C LEU A 86 10.60 24.82 20.70
N THR A 87 11.87 25.19 20.52
CA THR A 87 12.75 25.57 21.65
C THR A 87 12.41 26.97 22.17
N ASP A 88 12.06 27.90 21.28
CA ASP A 88 11.82 29.30 21.61
C ASP A 88 10.49 29.55 22.37
N ASP A 89 9.50 28.66 22.23
CA ASP A 89 8.19 28.79 22.89
C ASP A 89 7.62 27.41 23.32
N PRO A 90 7.50 27.14 24.64
CA PRO A 90 7.04 25.84 25.17
C PRO A 90 5.56 25.54 24.90
N GLN A 91 4.77 26.49 24.40
CA GLN A 91 3.39 26.26 23.99
C GLN A 91 3.30 25.61 22.60
N ARG A 92 4.34 25.76 21.77
CA ARG A 92 4.35 25.25 20.40
C ARG A 92 4.55 23.74 20.42
N LYS A 93 3.82 23.05 19.54
CA LYS A 93 3.83 21.59 19.38
C LYS A 93 3.82 21.20 17.90
N MET A 94 4.38 20.05 17.55
CA MET A 94 4.34 19.48 16.19
C MET A 94 4.35 17.95 16.23
N ILE A 95 3.73 17.32 15.23
CA ILE A 95 3.87 15.87 14.96
C ILE A 95 4.73 15.63 13.71
N TRP A 96 5.51 14.55 13.72
CA TRP A 96 6.34 14.11 12.58
C TRP A 96 6.16 12.61 12.31
N ALA A 97 6.04 12.22 11.03
CA ALA A 97 5.74 10.83 10.65
C ALA A 97 6.90 10.10 9.97
N GLU A 98 7.57 10.72 9.00
CA GLU A 98 8.50 10.05 8.09
C GLU A 98 9.92 9.96 8.70
N VAL A 99 10.24 8.81 9.31
CA VAL A 99 11.52 8.60 10.01
C VAL A 99 12.71 8.57 9.05
N SER A 100 12.51 8.25 7.76
CA SER A 100 13.54 8.33 6.72
C SER A 100 14.18 9.73 6.63
N TYR A 101 13.36 10.79 6.59
CA TYR A 101 13.85 12.17 6.61
C TYR A 101 14.41 12.56 7.96
N PHE A 102 13.77 12.16 9.06
CA PHE A 102 14.24 12.50 10.41
C PHE A 102 15.62 11.89 10.70
N SER A 103 15.87 10.64 10.26
CA SER A 103 17.19 10.00 10.30
C SER A 103 18.21 10.77 9.48
N LYS A 104 17.87 11.18 8.26
CA LYS A 104 18.79 11.91 7.37
C LYS A 104 19.18 13.28 7.95
N TRP A 105 18.24 13.98 8.58
CA TRP A 105 18.51 15.23 9.28
C TRP A 105 19.30 15.03 10.57
N TRP A 106 19.02 13.96 11.33
CA TRP A 106 19.75 13.62 12.55
C TRP A 106 21.25 13.38 12.30
N ASP A 107 21.60 12.82 11.14
CA ASP A 107 22.99 12.61 10.71
C ASP A 107 23.69 13.93 10.32
N ASP A 108 22.94 14.95 9.87
CA ASP A 108 23.42 16.29 9.50
C ASP A 108 23.62 17.26 10.70
N ILE A 109 23.09 16.95 11.89
CA ILE A 109 23.11 17.83 13.08
C ILE A 109 24.09 17.41 14.18
N ASP A 110 24.56 18.41 14.93
CA ASP A 110 25.47 18.24 16.07
C ASP A 110 24.77 17.74 17.36
N GLU A 111 25.59 17.37 18.35
CA GLU A 111 25.11 16.79 19.61
C GLU A 111 24.35 17.78 20.52
N HIS A 112 24.54 19.09 20.34
CA HIS A 112 23.76 20.10 21.07
C HIS A 112 22.33 20.13 20.52
N LYS A 113 22.18 20.20 19.19
CA LYS A 113 20.88 20.09 18.50
C LYS A 113 20.16 18.77 18.84
N ARG A 114 20.89 17.65 18.84
CA ARG A 114 20.33 16.33 19.25
C ARG A 114 19.82 16.32 20.70
N SER A 115 20.56 16.94 21.62
CA SER A 115 20.12 17.13 23.01
C SER A 115 18.87 18.02 23.11
N GLN A 116 18.72 19.04 22.27
CA GLN A 116 17.49 19.85 22.19
C GLN A 116 16.30 19.01 21.70
N VAL A 117 16.45 18.23 20.63
CA VAL A 117 15.40 17.31 20.13
C VAL A 117 14.93 16.35 21.22
N GLN A 118 15.86 15.73 21.97
CA GLN A 118 15.52 14.82 23.06
C GLN A 118 14.75 15.53 24.20
N LYS A 119 15.02 16.81 24.46
CA LYS A 119 14.23 17.63 25.42
C LYS A 119 12.82 17.90 24.90
N LEU A 120 12.66 18.29 23.63
CA LEU A 120 11.35 18.55 23.01
C LEU A 120 10.45 17.31 22.98
N LEU A 121 11.03 16.14 22.69
CA LEU A 121 10.35 14.84 22.79
C LEU A 121 9.93 14.54 24.23
N LYS A 122 10.83 14.73 25.21
CA LYS A 122 10.53 14.51 26.64
C LYS A 122 9.49 15.49 27.21
N ALA A 123 9.42 16.71 26.66
CA ALA A 123 8.42 17.72 27.01
C ALA A 123 7.05 17.48 26.32
N GLY A 124 6.96 16.54 25.38
CA GLY A 124 5.75 16.32 24.59
C GLY A 124 5.43 17.49 23.64
N GLN A 125 6.43 18.28 23.25
CA GLN A 125 6.30 19.31 22.21
C GLN A 125 6.44 18.72 20.82
N LEU A 126 7.38 17.80 20.65
CA LEU A 126 7.52 16.98 19.45
C LEU A 126 6.95 15.58 19.74
N GLU A 127 6.09 15.05 18.86
CA GLU A 127 5.69 13.63 18.88
C GLU A 127 6.05 12.97 17.53
N LEU A 128 6.71 11.82 17.59
CA LEU A 128 6.87 10.94 16.43
C LEU A 128 5.66 10.01 16.32
N VAL A 129 4.88 10.19 15.25
CA VAL A 129 3.64 9.45 14.98
C VAL A 129 3.88 8.37 13.92
N THR A 130 3.19 7.23 14.03
CA THR A 130 3.47 5.97 13.30
C THR A 130 4.84 5.35 13.61
N GLY A 131 5.94 6.11 13.43
CA GLY A 131 7.32 5.64 13.60
C GLY A 131 7.85 4.78 12.46
N GLY A 132 7.16 4.72 11.32
CA GLY A 132 7.64 4.02 10.14
C GLY A 132 8.75 4.78 9.43
N TRP A 133 9.59 4.07 8.68
CA TRP A 133 10.53 4.71 7.75
C TRP A 133 9.80 5.63 6.76
N VAL A 134 8.58 5.25 6.36
CA VAL A 134 7.67 6.03 5.51
C VAL A 134 6.22 5.90 5.99
N MET A 135 5.37 6.83 5.57
CA MET A 135 3.91 6.61 5.51
C MET A 135 3.62 5.71 4.30
N ALA A 136 3.38 4.43 4.53
CA ALA A 136 3.34 3.43 3.48
C ALA A 136 1.97 3.32 2.78
N ASP A 137 1.94 2.89 1.52
CA ASP A 137 0.72 2.44 0.85
C ASP A 137 0.12 1.23 1.57
N GLU A 138 -1.20 1.18 1.62
CA GLU A 138 -1.97 0.14 2.29
C GLU A 138 -2.60 -0.86 1.30
N ALA A 139 -2.48 -0.66 -0.01
CA ALA A 139 -3.04 -1.54 -1.05
C ALA A 139 -2.01 -2.49 -1.70
N ASN A 140 -0.90 -1.94 -2.21
CA ASN A 140 0.09 -2.67 -2.99
C ASN A 140 1.26 -3.20 -2.16
N SER A 141 1.50 -2.62 -0.98
CA SER A 141 2.55 -3.08 -0.05
C SER A 141 2.20 -4.46 0.53
N HIS A 142 3.19 -5.34 0.62
CA HIS A 142 3.04 -6.65 1.25
C HIS A 142 3.44 -6.61 2.72
N TYR A 143 2.83 -7.48 3.56
CA TYR A 143 2.96 -7.40 5.02
C TYR A 143 4.41 -7.55 5.50
N TYR A 144 5.27 -8.27 4.77
CA TYR A 144 6.69 -8.36 5.10
C TYR A 144 7.39 -7.00 4.97
N ALA A 145 7.22 -6.29 3.86
CA ALA A 145 7.78 -4.95 3.68
C ALA A 145 7.13 -3.89 4.61
N LEU A 146 5.82 -3.99 4.89
CA LEU A 146 5.16 -3.15 5.90
C LEU A 146 5.74 -3.35 7.31
N ILE A 147 6.02 -4.60 7.70
CA ILE A 147 6.72 -4.91 8.96
C ILE A 147 8.16 -4.37 8.90
N ASP A 148 8.89 -4.57 7.80
CA ASP A 148 10.30 -4.23 7.74
C ASP A 148 10.56 -2.71 7.81
N GLN A 149 9.70 -1.90 7.18
CA GLN A 149 9.79 -0.44 7.23
C GLN A 149 9.37 0.13 8.60
N LEU A 150 8.38 -0.49 9.27
CA LEU A 150 8.04 -0.19 10.66
C LEU A 150 9.19 -0.57 11.61
N LEU A 151 9.81 -1.74 11.41
CA LEU A 151 10.94 -2.19 12.22
C LEU A 151 12.16 -1.28 12.07
N GLU A 152 12.51 -0.84 10.86
CA GLU A 152 13.65 0.07 10.66
C GLU A 152 13.41 1.42 11.35
N GLY A 153 12.22 2.02 11.17
CA GLY A 153 11.87 3.28 11.81
C GLY A 153 11.81 3.17 13.35
N HIS A 154 11.11 2.18 13.90
CA HIS A 154 11.02 1.97 15.36
C HIS A 154 12.39 1.65 15.98
N GLN A 155 13.22 0.83 15.33
CA GLN A 155 14.58 0.56 15.82
C GLN A 155 15.47 1.81 15.75
N TRP A 156 15.33 2.64 14.72
CA TRP A 156 16.08 3.88 14.61
C TRP A 156 15.69 4.87 15.71
N ILE A 157 14.39 5.08 15.95
CA ILE A 157 13.89 5.95 17.03
C ILE A 157 14.39 5.43 18.39
N GLN A 158 14.24 4.13 18.67
CA GLN A 158 14.59 3.54 19.95
C GLN A 158 16.10 3.66 20.27
N ARG A 159 16.97 3.65 19.24
CA ARG A 159 18.43 3.79 19.38
C ARG A 159 18.89 5.22 19.66
N HIS A 160 18.31 6.22 18.97
CA HIS A 160 18.83 7.60 18.98
C HIS A 160 18.01 8.57 19.85
N LEU A 161 16.72 8.30 20.01
CA LEU A 161 15.76 9.19 20.67
C LEU A 161 15.18 8.60 21.96
N GLY A 162 15.22 7.27 22.13
CA GLY A 162 14.78 6.59 23.35
C GLY A 162 13.27 6.56 23.59
N VAL A 163 12.46 7.10 22.68
CA VAL A 163 10.99 7.13 22.76
C VAL A 163 10.34 5.97 21.98
N LYS A 164 9.06 5.70 22.25
CA LYS A 164 8.25 4.74 21.47
C LYS A 164 6.94 5.39 20.98
N PRO A 165 6.69 5.46 19.66
CA PRO A 165 5.41 5.91 19.10
C PRO A 165 4.22 5.09 19.58
N THR A 166 3.11 5.75 19.88
CA THR A 166 1.86 5.13 20.36
C THR A 166 0.63 5.46 19.51
N ASN A 167 0.70 6.49 18.66
CA ASN A 167 -0.39 6.96 17.80
C ASN A 167 0.03 6.86 16.33
N GLY A 168 -0.81 6.24 15.51
CA GLY A 168 -0.61 6.09 14.06
C GLY A 168 -1.22 7.25 13.29
N TRP A 169 -0.57 7.64 12.20
CA TRP A 169 -0.95 8.75 11.32
C TRP A 169 -0.77 8.29 9.88
N ALA A 170 -1.88 8.15 9.16
CA ALA A 170 -1.92 7.80 7.73
C ALA A 170 -2.92 8.74 7.03
N ILE A 171 -2.45 9.94 6.68
CA ILE A 171 -3.30 10.95 6.04
C ILE A 171 -3.43 10.79 4.52
N ASP A 172 -2.46 10.15 3.87
CA ASP A 172 -2.38 10.11 2.40
C ASP A 172 -2.50 8.74 1.69
N PRO A 173 -2.29 7.55 2.30
CA PRO A 173 -2.52 6.27 1.60
C PRO A 173 -3.93 6.19 1.00
N PHE A 174 -4.06 5.86 -0.29
CA PHE A 174 -5.27 6.07 -1.10
C PHE A 174 -6.40 5.03 -0.83
N GLY A 175 -6.85 4.97 0.42
CA GLY A 175 -7.67 3.91 1.00
C GLY A 175 -6.86 3.11 2.01
N HIS A 176 -7.54 2.57 3.03
CA HIS A 176 -6.89 2.05 4.25
C HIS A 176 -7.24 0.58 4.54
N SER A 177 -6.30 -0.12 5.17
CA SER A 177 -6.23 -1.57 5.36
C SER A 177 -6.38 -2.00 6.83
N PRO A 178 -7.24 -2.99 7.13
CA PRO A 178 -7.30 -3.60 8.46
C PRO A 178 -5.99 -4.32 8.81
N SER A 179 -5.23 -4.84 7.84
CA SER A 179 -3.91 -5.43 8.10
C SER A 179 -2.92 -4.39 8.62
N MET A 180 -2.92 -3.16 8.09
CA MET A 180 -2.04 -2.10 8.60
C MET A 180 -2.39 -1.76 10.05
N SER A 181 -3.68 -1.63 10.38
CA SER A 181 -4.16 -1.48 11.76
C SER A 181 -3.71 -2.62 12.69
N TYR A 182 -3.75 -3.87 12.23
CA TYR A 182 -3.26 -5.03 12.99
C TYR A 182 -1.74 -4.96 13.23
N LEU A 183 -0.96 -4.60 12.21
CA LEU A 183 0.50 -4.46 12.31
C LEU A 183 0.91 -3.32 13.25
N LEU A 184 0.22 -2.17 13.19
CA LEU A 184 0.43 -1.05 14.11
C LEU A 184 0.09 -1.46 15.56
N LYS A 185 -1.02 -2.17 15.76
CA LYS A 185 -1.37 -2.73 17.08
C LYS A 185 -0.30 -3.71 17.59
N GLY A 186 0.24 -4.57 16.73
CA GLY A 186 1.33 -5.49 17.04
C GLY A 186 2.66 -4.79 17.36
N ALA A 187 2.95 -3.66 16.71
CA ALA A 187 4.06 -2.77 17.08
C ALA A 187 3.85 -2.07 18.44
N GLY A 188 2.63 -2.11 18.99
CA GLY A 188 2.26 -1.55 20.29
C GLY A 188 1.67 -0.14 20.24
N LEU A 189 1.20 0.30 19.08
CA LEU A 189 0.37 1.50 18.96
C LEU A 189 -1.04 1.22 19.51
N LYS A 190 -1.65 2.25 20.08
CA LYS A 190 -2.99 2.20 20.72
C LYS A 190 -4.06 2.82 19.83
N ASN A 191 -3.69 3.87 19.10
CA ASN A 191 -4.60 4.72 18.34
C ASN A 191 -4.10 4.93 16.91
N HIS A 192 -4.99 5.31 15.99
CA HIS A 192 -4.68 5.52 14.57
C HIS A 192 -5.61 6.57 13.94
N VAL A 193 -5.05 7.56 13.24
CA VAL A 193 -5.79 8.51 12.40
C VAL A 193 -5.67 8.11 10.94
N ILE A 194 -6.81 8.10 10.23
CA ILE A 194 -6.94 7.85 8.79
C ILE A 194 -7.74 8.96 8.10
N GLN A 195 -7.52 9.18 6.79
CA GLN A 195 -8.15 10.29 6.06
C GLN A 195 -8.73 9.91 4.69
N ARG A 196 -8.03 9.22 3.79
CA ARG A 196 -8.50 8.96 2.41
C ARG A 196 -9.48 7.78 2.35
N VAL A 197 -10.63 7.98 3.00
CA VAL A 197 -11.82 7.13 2.94
C VAL A 197 -12.84 7.74 1.97
N HIS A 198 -13.55 6.91 1.21
CA HIS A 198 -14.53 7.33 0.20
C HIS A 198 -15.58 8.31 0.79
N TYR A 199 -15.85 9.43 0.08
CA TYR A 199 -16.75 10.50 0.55
C TYR A 199 -18.11 10.02 1.10
N SER A 200 -18.75 9.06 0.44
CA SER A 200 -20.05 8.52 0.88
C SER A 200 -19.96 7.75 2.21
N VAL A 201 -18.81 7.13 2.50
CA VAL A 201 -18.54 6.46 3.78
C VAL A 201 -18.29 7.50 4.88
N LYS A 202 -17.47 8.53 4.62
CA LYS A 202 -17.28 9.69 5.52
C LYS A 202 -18.63 10.31 5.90
N LYS A 203 -19.49 10.61 4.91
CA LYS A 203 -20.84 11.16 5.12
C LYS A 203 -21.70 10.24 5.99
N HIS A 204 -21.73 8.93 5.70
CA HIS A 204 -22.52 7.97 6.48
C HIS A 204 -22.03 7.85 7.93
N PHE A 205 -20.70 7.78 8.14
CA PHE A 205 -20.10 7.68 9.47
C PHE A 205 -20.31 8.98 10.26
N ALA A 206 -20.17 10.15 9.63
CA ALA A 206 -20.46 11.46 10.23
C ALA A 206 -21.92 11.57 10.71
N GLN A 207 -22.88 11.13 9.89
CA GLN A 207 -24.31 11.12 10.24
C GLN A 207 -24.65 10.22 11.44
N GLN A 208 -23.86 9.17 11.70
CA GLN A 208 -24.06 8.23 12.82
C GLN A 208 -23.06 8.44 13.98
N ARG A 209 -22.22 9.48 13.91
CA ARG A 209 -21.08 9.72 14.82
C ARG A 209 -20.22 8.45 14.99
N LEU A 210 -19.85 7.81 13.88
CA LEU A 210 -19.00 6.61 13.82
C LEU A 210 -17.57 6.91 13.35
N LEU A 211 -17.18 8.19 13.27
CA LEU A 211 -15.82 8.59 12.90
C LEU A 211 -14.77 8.25 13.98
N GLU A 212 -15.20 8.05 15.23
CA GLU A 212 -14.41 7.46 16.32
C GLU A 212 -14.89 6.02 16.55
N PHE A 213 -14.04 5.01 16.31
CA PHE A 213 -14.40 3.59 16.38
C PHE A 213 -13.25 2.68 16.83
N SER A 214 -13.55 1.50 17.37
CA SER A 214 -12.59 0.40 17.48
C SER A 214 -12.51 -0.34 16.14
N TRP A 215 -11.40 -0.24 15.42
CA TRP A 215 -11.22 -0.98 14.16
C TRP A 215 -10.79 -2.41 14.47
N ARG A 216 -11.66 -3.35 14.12
CA ARG A 216 -11.59 -4.79 14.45
C ARG A 216 -11.22 -5.63 13.24
N GLN A 217 -10.44 -6.68 13.47
CA GLN A 217 -10.10 -7.65 12.43
C GLN A 217 -11.29 -8.57 12.10
N PRO A 218 -11.53 -8.93 10.82
CA PRO A 218 -12.72 -9.70 10.43
C PRO A 218 -12.85 -11.10 11.05
N TRP A 219 -11.73 -11.70 11.51
CA TRP A 219 -11.74 -13.00 12.20
C TRP A 219 -11.89 -12.89 13.73
N ASP A 220 -11.68 -11.71 14.32
CA ASP A 220 -11.77 -11.54 15.78
C ASP A 220 -13.22 -11.34 16.22
N SER A 221 -14.03 -12.39 16.08
CA SER A 221 -15.44 -12.36 16.45
C SER A 221 -15.71 -12.56 17.95
N ALA A 222 -14.66 -12.69 18.78
CA ALA A 222 -14.77 -13.16 20.16
C ALA A 222 -13.84 -12.48 21.17
N SER A 223 -12.67 -11.99 20.74
CA SER A 223 -11.84 -11.09 21.52
C SER A 223 -12.15 -9.64 21.14
N SER A 224 -11.37 -8.74 21.73
CA SER A 224 -11.30 -7.33 21.35
C SER A 224 -9.92 -6.75 21.66
N ALA A 225 -8.93 -7.64 21.76
CA ALA A 225 -7.56 -7.32 22.15
C ALA A 225 -6.79 -6.67 21.00
N ASP A 226 -7.05 -7.12 19.77
CA ASP A 226 -6.37 -6.68 18.54
C ASP A 226 -7.03 -5.44 17.90
N ASP A 227 -8.16 -4.97 18.45
CA ASP A 227 -8.80 -3.71 18.05
C ASP A 227 -7.85 -2.52 18.27
N ILE A 228 -7.76 -1.60 17.31
CA ILE A 228 -7.09 -0.30 17.49
C ILE A 228 -8.13 0.83 17.54
N THR A 229 -7.92 1.86 18.36
CA THR A 229 -8.80 3.04 18.39
C THR A 229 -8.54 3.87 17.14
N CYS A 230 -9.53 4.02 16.27
CA CYS A 230 -9.40 4.72 15.01
C CYS A 230 -10.21 6.03 15.00
N HIS A 231 -9.59 7.09 14.47
CA HIS A 231 -10.21 8.35 14.13
C HIS A 231 -10.19 8.51 12.60
N MET A 232 -11.36 8.49 11.97
CA MET A 232 -11.51 8.87 10.56
C MET A 232 -11.77 10.37 10.46
N MET A 233 -10.87 11.09 9.78
CA MET A 233 -11.06 12.51 9.53
C MET A 233 -12.30 12.75 8.62
N PRO A 234 -13.12 13.79 8.86
CA PRO A 234 -14.47 13.88 8.27
C PRO A 234 -14.55 14.43 6.84
N PHE A 235 -13.55 15.19 6.38
CA PHE A 235 -13.67 16.05 5.19
C PHE A 235 -12.69 15.66 4.05
N TYR A 236 -12.60 16.48 3.00
CA TYR A 236 -11.96 16.13 1.71
C TYR A 236 -10.44 15.89 1.76
N SER A 237 -9.71 16.77 2.45
CA SER A 237 -8.25 16.77 2.54
C SER A 237 -7.77 16.83 4.00
N TYR A 238 -6.46 16.68 4.21
CA TYR A 238 -5.76 17.03 5.45
C TYR A 238 -5.21 18.46 5.43
N ASP A 239 -5.40 19.21 4.32
CA ASP A 239 -5.07 20.63 4.25
C ASP A 239 -5.88 21.47 5.25
N VAL A 240 -5.33 22.62 5.68
CA VAL A 240 -5.98 23.54 6.63
C VAL A 240 -7.42 23.94 6.23
N PRO A 241 -7.71 24.28 4.95
CA PRO A 241 -9.10 24.48 4.48
C PRO A 241 -10.06 23.33 4.78
N HIS A 242 -9.62 22.07 4.74
CA HIS A 242 -10.46 20.90 5.00
C HIS A 242 -10.23 20.25 6.38
N THR A 243 -9.54 20.90 7.33
CA THR A 243 -9.38 20.37 8.70
C THR A 243 -10.12 21.15 9.77
N CYS A 244 -10.32 22.47 9.61
CA CYS A 244 -10.91 23.29 10.68
C CYS A 244 -12.40 22.99 10.89
N GLY A 245 -13.15 22.75 9.82
CA GLY A 245 -14.60 22.63 9.83
C GLY A 245 -15.17 22.35 8.43
N PRO A 246 -16.50 22.35 8.27
CA PRO A 246 -17.16 21.97 7.03
C PRO A 246 -17.12 23.03 5.91
N ASP A 247 -16.82 24.29 6.21
CA ASP A 247 -16.71 25.36 5.21
C ASP A 247 -15.23 25.70 4.92
N PRO A 248 -14.67 25.23 3.78
CA PRO A 248 -13.28 25.50 3.45
C PRO A 248 -13.03 26.96 3.01
N ALA A 249 -14.07 27.69 2.59
CA ALA A 249 -13.98 29.13 2.33
C ALA A 249 -13.80 29.94 3.63
N VAL A 250 -14.28 29.41 4.76
CA VAL A 250 -13.98 29.94 6.10
C VAL A 250 -12.63 29.45 6.59
N CYS A 251 -12.38 28.13 6.58
CA CYS A 251 -11.15 27.55 7.14
C CYS A 251 -9.87 28.02 6.44
N CYS A 252 -9.90 28.26 5.13
CA CYS A 252 -8.75 28.81 4.41
C CYS A 252 -8.32 30.21 4.94
N GLN A 253 -9.24 30.96 5.54
CA GLN A 253 -8.94 32.25 6.17
C GLN A 253 -8.24 32.13 7.55
N PHE A 254 -7.91 30.91 7.96
CA PHE A 254 -7.09 30.59 9.14
C PHE A 254 -5.83 29.79 8.77
N ASP A 255 -5.56 29.59 7.47
CA ASP A 255 -4.24 29.16 7.00
C ASP A 255 -3.35 30.39 6.76
N PHE A 256 -2.61 30.81 7.79
CA PHE A 256 -1.87 32.07 7.75
C PHE A 256 -0.67 32.07 6.77
N HIS A 257 -0.30 30.91 6.21
CA HIS A 257 0.62 30.86 5.06
C HIS A 257 0.02 31.50 3.78
N ARG A 258 -1.31 31.60 3.69
CA ARG A 258 -2.03 32.20 2.54
C ARG A 258 -2.29 33.70 2.72
N LEU A 259 -1.56 34.37 3.64
CA LEU A 259 -1.64 35.81 3.87
C LEU A 259 -1.29 36.62 2.60
N PRO A 260 -1.98 37.75 2.33
CA PRO A 260 -1.71 38.58 1.16
C PRO A 260 -0.23 38.96 1.01
N GLY A 261 0.29 38.81 -0.21
CA GLY A 261 1.71 38.97 -0.53
C GLY A 261 2.51 37.65 -0.50
N GLY A 262 1.93 36.55 0.00
CA GLY A 262 2.48 35.20 -0.14
C GLY A 262 2.36 34.63 -1.57
N ARG A 263 2.94 33.44 -1.79
CA ARG A 263 2.87 32.71 -3.08
C ARG A 263 1.57 31.92 -3.26
N VAL A 264 0.85 31.64 -2.18
CA VAL A 264 -0.36 30.82 -2.15
C VAL A 264 -1.54 31.68 -1.69
N ALA A 265 -2.71 31.46 -2.29
CA ALA A 265 -3.94 32.18 -1.97
C ALA A 265 -5.09 31.19 -1.70
N CYS A 266 -6.21 31.71 -1.18
CA CYS A 266 -7.44 30.95 -1.01
C CYS A 266 -8.25 30.90 -2.32
N PRO A 267 -8.55 29.72 -2.89
CA PRO A 267 -9.30 29.62 -4.14
C PRO A 267 -10.75 30.14 -4.01
N TRP A 268 -11.31 30.15 -2.79
CA TRP A 268 -12.60 30.75 -2.46
C TRP A 268 -12.61 32.29 -2.41
N ARG A 269 -11.50 32.96 -2.80
CA ARG A 269 -11.34 34.41 -2.97
C ARG A 269 -11.44 35.28 -1.71
N VAL A 270 -11.70 34.69 -0.54
CA VAL A 270 -11.54 35.36 0.76
C VAL A 270 -10.18 34.97 1.34
N ALA A 271 -9.29 35.95 1.54
CA ALA A 271 -7.95 35.72 2.10
C ALA A 271 -7.99 35.69 3.65
N PRO A 272 -7.06 34.98 4.31
CA PRO A 272 -6.78 35.18 5.72
C PRO A 272 -6.34 36.63 6.01
N GLN A 273 -6.50 37.03 7.27
CA GLN A 273 -6.09 38.34 7.78
C GLN A 273 -5.26 38.14 9.05
N PRO A 274 -4.24 38.98 9.34
CA PRO A 274 -3.55 38.96 10.63
C PRO A 274 -4.55 39.20 11.77
N ILE A 275 -4.38 38.47 12.87
CA ILE A 275 -5.23 38.57 14.05
C ILE A 275 -4.75 39.75 14.91
N THR A 276 -5.65 40.68 15.19
CA THR A 276 -5.41 41.94 15.90
C THR A 276 -6.48 42.13 16.98
N GLU A 277 -6.23 42.98 17.97
CA GLU A 277 -7.22 43.28 19.02
C GLU A 277 -8.57 43.75 18.43
N ASP A 278 -8.54 44.47 17.31
CA ASP A 278 -9.73 44.96 16.61
C ASP A 278 -10.58 43.83 15.99
N ASN A 279 -9.96 42.76 15.48
CA ASN A 279 -10.66 41.69 14.76
C ASN A 279 -10.76 40.35 15.52
N VAL A 280 -9.94 40.10 16.55
CA VAL A 280 -9.82 38.79 17.22
C VAL A 280 -11.16 38.24 17.70
N LYS A 281 -12.05 39.11 18.17
CA LYS A 281 -13.40 38.76 18.63
C LYS A 281 -14.34 38.26 17.54
N GLU A 282 -14.22 38.79 16.31
CA GLU A 282 -14.96 38.28 15.15
C GLU A 282 -14.31 36.99 14.64
N ARG A 283 -12.99 37.02 14.42
CA ARG A 283 -12.21 35.90 13.88
C ARG A 283 -12.30 34.65 14.77
N ALA A 284 -12.25 34.80 16.09
CA ALA A 284 -12.42 33.69 17.03
C ALA A 284 -13.83 33.08 16.97
N ARG A 285 -14.88 33.89 16.82
CA ARG A 285 -16.26 33.37 16.71
C ARG A 285 -16.47 32.62 15.40
N LEU A 286 -15.92 33.13 14.30
CA LEU A 286 -15.98 32.48 12.98
C LEU A 286 -15.25 31.13 12.98
N LEU A 287 -14.08 31.04 13.62
CA LEU A 287 -13.35 29.77 13.77
C LEU A 287 -14.03 28.81 14.76
N LEU A 288 -14.59 29.33 15.85
CA LEU A 288 -15.28 28.53 16.86
C LEU A 288 -16.58 27.92 16.32
N ASP A 289 -17.32 28.61 15.45
CA ASP A 289 -18.44 28.02 14.71
C ASP A 289 -17.98 26.78 13.93
N GLN A 290 -16.89 26.87 13.18
CA GLN A 290 -16.35 25.75 12.41
C GLN A 290 -15.93 24.58 13.30
N TYR A 291 -15.26 24.85 14.42
CA TYR A 291 -14.94 23.82 15.43
C TYR A 291 -16.19 23.19 16.06
N ARG A 292 -17.19 24.00 16.42
CA ARG A 292 -18.48 23.55 16.97
C ARG A 292 -19.21 22.66 15.97
N GLN A 293 -19.35 23.08 14.72
CA GLN A 293 -19.91 22.27 13.63
C GLN A 293 -19.14 20.94 13.47
N LYS A 294 -17.81 20.98 13.38
CA LYS A 294 -16.98 19.76 13.26
C LYS A 294 -17.22 18.79 14.43
N SER A 295 -17.31 19.29 15.67
CA SER A 295 -17.52 18.44 16.85
C SER A 295 -18.88 17.72 16.87
N ARG A 296 -19.92 18.23 16.17
CA ARG A 296 -21.22 17.54 16.07
C ARG A 296 -21.16 16.21 15.31
N LEU A 297 -20.07 15.95 14.59
CA LEU A 297 -19.81 14.71 13.84
C LEU A 297 -19.16 13.61 14.70
N PHE A 298 -18.74 13.94 15.93
CA PHE A 298 -18.04 13.06 16.86
C PHE A 298 -18.90 12.73 18.09
N ARG A 299 -18.45 11.80 18.93
CA ARG A 299 -19.17 11.41 20.16
C ARG A 299 -18.71 12.22 21.37
N SER A 300 -17.47 12.67 21.36
CA SER A 300 -16.82 13.37 22.46
C SER A 300 -16.85 14.91 22.27
N PRO A 301 -16.67 15.69 23.36
CA PRO A 301 -16.36 17.13 23.29
C PRO A 301 -14.87 17.37 22.99
N VAL A 302 -14.15 16.37 22.45
CA VAL A 302 -12.70 16.37 22.26
C VAL A 302 -12.42 16.41 20.77
N LEU A 303 -11.89 17.53 20.28
CA LEU A 303 -11.78 17.80 18.86
C LEU A 303 -10.32 17.82 18.39
N LEU A 304 -9.97 16.86 17.52
CA LEU A 304 -8.74 16.87 16.74
C LEU A 304 -8.88 17.86 15.55
N VAL A 305 -7.95 18.80 15.43
CA VAL A 305 -7.85 19.71 14.28
C VAL A 305 -6.41 19.70 13.76
N PRO A 306 -6.10 19.01 12.66
CA PRO A 306 -4.78 19.10 12.05
C PRO A 306 -4.51 20.49 11.47
N LEU A 307 -3.28 21.00 11.62
CA LEU A 307 -2.80 22.24 11.01
C LEU A 307 -1.59 21.91 10.12
N GLY A 308 -1.84 21.64 8.84
CA GLY A 308 -0.79 21.27 7.90
C GLY A 308 -1.32 21.09 6.48
N ASP A 309 -0.44 20.58 5.62
CA ASP A 309 -0.58 20.35 4.18
C ASP A 309 0.76 19.71 3.73
N ASP A 310 0.95 19.55 2.42
CA ASP A 310 2.22 19.15 1.81
C ASP A 310 3.34 20.18 2.06
N PHE A 311 4.48 19.71 2.58
CA PHE A 311 5.72 20.46 2.81
C PHE A 311 5.52 21.88 3.39
N ARG A 312 4.58 22.01 4.33
CA ARG A 312 4.36 23.23 5.12
C ARG A 312 5.52 23.45 6.11
N PHE A 313 5.58 24.61 6.76
CA PHE A 313 6.58 24.97 7.79
C PHE A 313 8.03 25.11 7.28
N VAL A 314 8.22 25.40 5.99
CA VAL A 314 9.55 25.59 5.34
C VAL A 314 10.20 26.92 5.73
N ASP A 315 9.44 28.01 5.75
CA ASP A 315 9.94 29.36 6.02
C ASP A 315 9.79 29.72 7.51
N ALA A 316 10.84 30.25 8.15
CA ALA A 316 10.77 30.66 9.57
C ALA A 316 9.68 31.71 9.85
N ARG A 317 9.39 32.58 8.87
CA ARG A 317 8.27 33.54 8.95
C ARG A 317 6.91 32.83 9.05
N GLU A 318 6.75 31.71 8.36
CA GLU A 318 5.48 30.98 8.32
C GLU A 318 5.15 30.37 9.69
N TRP A 319 6.15 29.88 10.42
CA TRP A 319 5.99 29.45 11.81
C TRP A 319 5.39 30.58 12.64
N GLU A 320 5.96 31.78 12.57
CA GLU A 320 5.48 32.91 13.36
C GLU A 320 4.10 33.41 12.89
N ASP A 321 3.86 33.49 11.57
CA ASP A 321 2.54 33.85 11.02
C ASP A 321 1.46 32.81 11.39
N GLN A 322 1.75 31.51 11.50
CA GLN A 322 0.78 30.51 11.97
C GLN A 322 0.61 30.57 13.50
N PHE A 323 1.70 30.38 14.27
CA PHE A 323 1.61 30.20 15.71
C PHE A 323 1.12 31.47 16.44
N SER A 324 1.63 32.65 16.11
CA SER A 324 1.25 33.89 16.82
C SER A 324 -0.22 34.27 16.62
N ASN A 325 -0.76 34.05 15.41
CA ASN A 325 -2.16 34.32 15.10
C ASN A 325 -3.10 33.32 15.81
N TYR A 326 -2.74 32.03 15.83
CA TYR A 326 -3.50 31.04 16.61
C TYR A 326 -3.38 31.27 18.13
N GLN A 327 -2.24 31.74 18.65
CA GLN A 327 -2.09 32.11 20.07
C GLN A 327 -3.05 33.24 20.47
N ARG A 328 -3.20 34.28 19.65
CA ARG A 328 -4.18 35.38 19.89
C ARG A 328 -5.62 34.86 19.88
N LEU A 329 -5.96 33.99 18.94
CA LEU A 329 -7.28 33.35 18.87
C LEU A 329 -7.55 32.48 20.10
N PHE A 330 -6.60 31.64 20.52
CA PHE A 330 -6.73 30.79 21.70
C PHE A 330 -6.79 31.58 23.00
N GLN A 331 -6.00 32.64 23.13
CA GLN A 331 -6.05 33.54 24.29
C GLN A 331 -7.46 34.13 24.44
N HIS A 332 -8.03 34.67 23.36
CA HIS A 332 -9.40 35.19 23.38
C HIS A 332 -10.44 34.11 23.68
N MET A 333 -10.36 32.95 23.00
CA MET A 333 -11.27 31.82 23.20
C MET A 333 -11.27 31.28 24.64
N ASN A 334 -10.09 31.20 25.27
CA ASN A 334 -9.91 30.63 26.60
C ASN A 334 -10.19 31.63 27.74
N GLN A 335 -10.19 32.94 27.46
CA GLN A 335 -10.47 33.99 28.45
C GLN A 335 -11.95 34.35 28.57
N ASP A 336 -12.77 34.09 27.54
CA ASP A 336 -14.22 34.31 27.58
C ASP A 336 -14.95 32.98 27.92
N PRO A 337 -15.39 32.78 29.17
CA PRO A 337 -16.05 31.53 29.56
C PRO A 337 -17.39 31.31 28.84
N THR A 338 -18.02 32.36 28.28
CA THR A 338 -19.28 32.25 27.52
C THR A 338 -19.10 31.58 26.16
N LEU A 339 -17.86 31.33 25.74
CA LEU A 339 -17.54 30.56 24.54
C LEU A 339 -17.48 29.05 24.78
N HIS A 340 -17.48 28.59 26.04
CA HIS A 340 -17.49 27.17 26.44
C HIS A 340 -16.46 26.31 25.69
N VAL A 341 -15.25 26.84 25.49
CA VAL A 341 -14.17 26.20 24.73
C VAL A 341 -12.82 26.30 25.47
N GLN A 342 -11.99 25.28 25.28
CA GLN A 342 -10.59 25.25 25.69
C GLN A 342 -9.75 24.84 24.46
N ALA A 343 -9.18 25.81 23.76
CA ALA A 343 -8.37 25.60 22.57
C ALA A 343 -6.87 25.77 22.85
N ARG A 344 -6.04 24.89 22.29
CA ARG A 344 -4.57 24.91 22.41
C ARG A 344 -3.91 24.14 21.27
N PHE A 345 -2.59 24.31 21.12
CA PHE A 345 -1.80 23.35 20.37
C PHE A 345 -1.75 22.00 21.10
N GLY A 346 -1.59 20.92 20.34
CA GLY A 346 -1.52 19.56 20.82
C GLY A 346 -0.70 18.67 19.88
N THR A 347 -0.42 17.46 20.33
CA THR A 347 -0.02 16.31 19.51
C THR A 347 -1.15 15.27 19.46
N LEU A 348 -0.93 14.11 18.85
CA LEU A 348 -1.96 13.05 18.84
C LEU A 348 -2.12 12.42 20.22
N ALA A 349 -1.06 12.33 21.02
CA ALA A 349 -1.11 11.89 22.41
C ALA A 349 -2.05 12.77 23.24
N ASP A 350 -1.90 14.10 23.18
CA ASP A 350 -2.79 15.02 23.92
C ASP A 350 -4.28 14.81 23.58
N TYR A 351 -4.59 14.62 22.29
CA TYR A 351 -5.95 14.35 21.80
C TYR A 351 -6.49 13.00 22.29
N PHE A 352 -5.76 11.90 22.05
CA PHE A 352 -6.23 10.57 22.42
C PHE A 352 -6.28 10.34 23.93
N GLU A 353 -5.39 10.97 24.71
CA GLU A 353 -5.47 10.95 26.19
C GLU A 353 -6.65 11.77 26.72
N ALA A 354 -7.06 12.84 26.03
CA ALA A 354 -8.29 13.56 26.36
C ALA A 354 -9.55 12.78 25.97
N LEU A 355 -9.54 12.10 24.82
CA LEU A 355 -10.62 11.23 24.38
C LEU A 355 -10.82 10.06 25.35
N GLN A 356 -9.74 9.36 25.72
CA GLN A 356 -9.83 8.23 26.66
C GLN A 356 -10.37 8.67 28.02
N ARG A 357 -9.86 9.76 28.60
CA ARG A 357 -10.39 10.32 29.87
C ARG A 357 -11.88 10.67 29.79
N HIS A 358 -12.36 11.14 28.63
CA HIS A 358 -13.79 11.40 28.42
C HIS A 358 -14.61 10.09 28.37
N LEU A 359 -14.16 9.07 27.63
CA LEU A 359 -14.81 7.75 27.58
C LEU A 359 -14.87 7.08 28.95
N ASP A 360 -13.76 7.12 29.71
CA ASP A 360 -13.67 6.60 31.07
C ASP A 360 -14.67 7.31 32.01
N SER A 361 -14.74 8.64 31.94
CA SER A 361 -15.63 9.45 32.80
C SER A 361 -17.12 9.31 32.48
N THR A 362 -17.49 8.93 31.25
CA THR A 362 -18.88 8.78 30.81
C THR A 362 -19.43 7.36 30.96
N GLN A 363 -18.62 6.43 31.49
CA GLN A 363 -18.90 4.98 31.52
C GLN A 363 -19.13 4.35 30.13
N VAL A 364 -18.82 5.06 29.04
CA VAL A 364 -18.83 4.54 27.67
C VAL A 364 -17.54 3.75 27.47
N SER A 365 -17.51 2.55 28.05
CA SER A 365 -16.33 1.68 28.16
C SER A 365 -15.71 1.23 26.83
N ARG A 366 -16.36 1.51 25.69
CA ARG A 366 -15.77 1.36 24.36
C ARG A 366 -16.45 2.24 23.31
N LEU A 367 -15.67 2.67 22.33
CA LEU A 367 -16.18 3.12 21.02
C LEU A 367 -16.84 1.95 20.26
N PRO A 368 -17.74 2.23 19.29
CA PRO A 368 -18.34 1.20 18.44
C PRO A 368 -17.29 0.40 17.67
N ALA A 369 -17.49 -0.90 17.50
CA ALA A 369 -16.60 -1.74 16.69
C ALA A 369 -16.98 -1.68 15.20
N VAL A 370 -15.99 -1.49 14.32
CA VAL A 370 -16.14 -1.53 12.86
C VAL A 370 -15.11 -2.51 12.30
N GLY A 371 -15.51 -3.36 11.36
CA GLY A 371 -14.64 -4.33 10.69
C GLY A 371 -14.78 -4.27 9.17
N GLY A 372 -13.73 -4.67 8.46
CA GLY A 372 -13.58 -4.49 7.01
C GLY A 372 -12.46 -3.51 6.67
N ASP A 373 -12.40 -3.12 5.40
CA ASP A 373 -11.43 -2.20 4.81
C ASP A 373 -12.08 -0.98 4.16
N PHE A 374 -11.27 0.02 3.78
CA PHE A 374 -11.75 1.27 3.18
C PHE A 374 -11.38 1.40 1.70
N PHE A 375 -11.32 0.27 0.99
CA PHE A 375 -11.17 0.22 -0.47
C PHE A 375 -12.52 -0.01 -1.17
N THR A 376 -12.76 0.54 -2.37
CA THR A 376 -11.86 1.39 -3.17
C THR A 376 -12.14 2.87 -2.90
N TYR A 377 -11.08 3.66 -2.70
CA TYR A 377 -11.19 5.10 -2.40
C TYR A 377 -11.73 5.88 -3.61
N ALA A 378 -12.56 6.89 -3.32
CA ALA A 378 -12.95 7.93 -4.25
C ALA A 378 -13.02 9.29 -3.51
N ASP A 379 -12.36 10.30 -4.07
CA ASP A 379 -12.31 11.66 -3.51
C ASP A 379 -13.58 12.46 -3.82
N ARG A 380 -14.13 12.29 -5.02
CA ARG A 380 -15.36 12.93 -5.52
C ARG A 380 -16.00 12.13 -6.65
N ASP A 381 -17.28 12.40 -6.91
CA ASP A 381 -18.03 11.91 -8.08
C ASP A 381 -17.84 10.40 -8.32
N ASP A 382 -17.32 10.01 -9.50
CA ASP A 382 -16.96 8.62 -9.85
C ASP A 382 -15.45 8.38 -10.00
N HIS A 383 -14.64 9.25 -9.39
CA HIS A 383 -13.19 9.21 -9.42
C HIS A 383 -12.64 8.17 -8.44
N TYR A 384 -12.72 6.88 -8.80
CA TYR A 384 -12.15 5.79 -8.03
C TYR A 384 -10.65 5.61 -8.30
N TRP A 385 -9.88 5.53 -7.22
CA TRP A 385 -8.42 5.40 -7.22
C TRP A 385 -8.04 3.92 -7.31
N SER A 386 -8.52 3.23 -8.35
CA SER A 386 -8.17 1.83 -8.64
C SER A 386 -7.11 1.66 -9.73
N GLY A 387 -6.63 2.76 -10.33
CA GLY A 387 -5.58 2.73 -11.34
C GLY A 387 -4.20 2.45 -10.75
N TYR A 388 -3.90 3.05 -9.59
CA TYR A 388 -2.60 2.88 -8.90
C TYR A 388 -2.35 1.44 -8.42
N TYR A 389 -3.39 0.62 -8.30
CA TYR A 389 -3.27 -0.83 -8.04
C TYR A 389 -2.48 -1.56 -9.14
N THR A 390 -2.33 -0.98 -10.34
CA THR A 390 -1.52 -1.56 -11.44
C THR A 390 -0.45 -0.62 -11.99
N SER A 391 -0.57 0.72 -11.83
CA SER A 391 0.39 1.70 -12.40
C SER A 391 1.87 1.33 -12.16
N ARG A 392 2.70 1.43 -13.21
CA ARG A 392 4.12 1.03 -13.24
C ARG A 392 4.37 -0.41 -12.70
N PRO A 393 3.77 -1.45 -13.31
CA PRO A 393 3.77 -2.83 -12.77
C PRO A 393 5.16 -3.48 -12.74
N PHE A 394 6.09 -3.03 -13.58
CA PHE A 394 7.51 -3.42 -13.53
C PHE A 394 8.10 -3.29 -12.11
N TYR A 395 7.79 -2.19 -11.43
CA TYR A 395 8.37 -1.87 -10.12
C TYR A 395 7.63 -2.60 -8.98
N LYS A 396 6.30 -2.77 -9.09
CA LYS A 396 5.52 -3.67 -8.22
C LYS A 396 6.02 -5.13 -8.28
N ARG A 397 6.60 -5.55 -9.41
CA ARG A 397 7.26 -6.85 -9.58
C ARG A 397 8.69 -6.87 -9.00
N GLN A 398 9.45 -5.76 -9.10
CA GLN A 398 10.78 -5.59 -8.52
C GLN A 398 10.74 -5.60 -6.97
N ASP A 399 9.75 -4.93 -6.38
CA ASP A 399 9.43 -4.89 -4.94
C ASP A 399 9.40 -6.29 -4.31
N ARG A 400 8.50 -7.17 -4.80
CA ARG A 400 8.39 -8.58 -4.38
C ARG A 400 9.69 -9.38 -4.53
N HIS A 401 10.54 -9.02 -5.51
CA HIS A 401 11.82 -9.68 -5.70
C HIS A 401 12.85 -9.22 -4.67
N LEU A 402 12.89 -7.92 -4.35
CA LEU A 402 13.75 -7.37 -3.31
C LEU A 402 13.33 -7.86 -1.91
N GLU A 403 12.03 -7.89 -1.59
CA GLU A 403 11.51 -8.50 -0.35
C GLU A 403 12.07 -9.91 -0.13
N THR A 404 11.98 -10.74 -1.17
CA THR A 404 12.43 -12.13 -1.17
C THR A 404 13.94 -12.20 -0.95
N THR A 405 14.72 -11.39 -1.67
CA THR A 405 16.18 -11.31 -1.54
C THR A 405 16.60 -10.88 -0.13
N LEU A 406 16.05 -9.78 0.39
CA LEU A 406 16.42 -9.25 1.71
C LEU A 406 16.05 -10.21 2.84
N ARG A 407 14.91 -10.91 2.71
CA ARG A 407 14.53 -11.96 3.66
C ARG A 407 15.55 -13.09 3.70
N TYR A 408 16.03 -13.59 2.55
CA TYR A 408 17.07 -14.62 2.51
C TYR A 408 18.43 -14.10 3.03
N CYS A 409 18.86 -12.90 2.62
CA CYS A 409 20.10 -12.28 3.11
C CYS A 409 20.07 -12.12 4.65
N SER A 410 18.94 -11.72 5.23
CA SER A 410 18.75 -11.60 6.68
C SER A 410 18.96 -12.93 7.42
N HIS A 411 18.40 -14.02 6.90
CA HIS A 411 18.56 -15.36 7.49
C HIS A 411 20.01 -15.83 7.41
N LEU A 412 20.66 -15.68 6.25
CA LEU A 412 22.04 -16.10 6.04
C LEU A 412 23.03 -15.33 6.93
N CYS A 413 22.83 -14.01 7.09
CA CYS A 413 23.61 -13.20 8.02
C CYS A 413 23.43 -13.67 9.47
N HIS A 414 22.20 -13.98 9.89
CA HIS A 414 21.93 -14.52 11.23
C HIS A 414 22.63 -15.88 11.44
N CYS A 415 22.41 -16.85 10.55
CA CYS A 415 22.99 -18.19 10.64
C CYS A 415 24.54 -18.18 10.64
N LYS A 416 25.19 -17.23 9.95
CA LYS A 416 26.66 -17.06 10.00
C LYS A 416 27.16 -16.30 11.22
N SER A 417 26.42 -15.31 11.72
CA SER A 417 26.79 -14.59 12.95
C SER A 417 26.90 -15.51 14.17
N GLY A 418 26.02 -16.53 14.27
CA GLY A 418 26.08 -17.54 15.35
C GLY A 418 27.21 -18.56 15.23
N GLN A 419 27.87 -18.68 14.06
CA GLN A 419 28.94 -19.66 13.81
C GLN A 419 30.35 -19.04 13.81
N ALA A 420 30.47 -17.74 13.59
CA ALA A 420 31.76 -17.10 13.28
C ALA A 420 32.26 -16.18 14.40
N GLN A 421 33.03 -16.73 15.34
CA GLN A 421 33.80 -15.94 16.31
C GLN A 421 34.82 -15.02 15.59
N GLY A 422 34.47 -13.75 15.42
CA GLY A 422 35.39 -12.67 15.02
C GLY A 422 35.93 -12.68 13.58
N LYS A 423 35.51 -13.63 12.71
CA LYS A 423 36.03 -13.75 11.31
C LYS A 423 35.00 -13.51 10.20
N PHE A 424 33.76 -13.14 10.53
CA PHE A 424 32.76 -12.76 9.53
C PHE A 424 32.87 -11.26 9.22
N PRO A 425 32.78 -10.80 7.96
CA PRO A 425 32.74 -9.37 7.60
C PRO A 425 31.36 -8.77 7.92
N GLY A 426 30.92 -8.95 9.17
CA GLY A 426 29.54 -8.69 9.60
C GLY A 426 29.15 -7.22 9.53
N VAL A 427 30.09 -6.29 9.78
CA VAL A 427 29.80 -4.84 9.72
C VAL A 427 29.46 -4.40 8.30
N GLU A 428 30.23 -4.83 7.30
CA GLU A 428 30.02 -4.46 5.91
C GLU A 428 28.76 -5.13 5.34
N LEU A 429 28.60 -6.44 5.55
CA LEU A 429 27.41 -7.18 5.12
C LEU A 429 26.11 -6.67 5.78
N PHE A 430 26.17 -6.28 7.06
CA PHE A 430 25.04 -5.66 7.75
C PHE A 430 24.76 -4.24 7.24
N SER A 431 25.77 -3.50 6.78
CA SER A 431 25.60 -2.20 6.13
C SER A 431 24.85 -2.32 4.80
N TYR A 432 25.26 -3.26 3.93
CA TYR A 432 24.51 -3.55 2.69
C TYR A 432 23.08 -4.03 2.97
N LEU A 433 22.88 -4.91 3.96
CA LEU A 433 21.55 -5.38 4.36
C LEU A 433 20.68 -4.22 4.88
N THR A 434 21.24 -3.34 5.72
CA THR A 434 20.53 -2.16 6.25
C THR A 434 20.17 -1.18 5.13
N THR A 435 21.08 -0.96 4.18
CA THR A 435 20.84 -0.13 2.99
C THR A 435 19.72 -0.72 2.14
N GLY A 436 19.75 -2.02 1.86
CA GLY A 436 18.69 -2.71 1.12
C GLY A 436 17.33 -2.63 1.81
N ARG A 437 17.27 -2.86 3.13
CA ARG A 437 16.04 -2.72 3.94
C ARG A 437 15.51 -1.29 3.94
N ARG A 438 16.38 -0.28 4.06
CA ARG A 438 16.00 1.14 3.95
C ARG A 438 15.48 1.51 2.56
N ASN A 439 16.03 0.93 1.50
CA ASN A 439 15.57 1.16 0.13
C ASN A 439 14.23 0.46 -0.16
N LEU A 440 14.04 -0.78 0.32
CA LEU A 440 12.73 -1.46 0.30
C LEU A 440 11.68 -0.65 1.08
N GLY A 441 12.03 -0.23 2.30
CA GLY A 441 11.16 0.54 3.17
C GLY A 441 10.80 1.91 2.60
N LEU A 442 11.76 2.59 1.95
CA LEU A 442 11.52 3.82 1.21
C LEU A 442 10.52 3.58 0.06
N PHE A 443 10.66 2.45 -0.65
CA PHE A 443 9.78 2.09 -1.75
C PHE A 443 8.34 1.74 -1.32
N GLN A 444 8.07 1.51 -0.03
CA GLN A 444 6.69 1.31 0.43
C GLN A 444 5.87 2.61 0.51
N HIS A 445 6.47 3.79 0.28
CA HIS A 445 5.75 5.08 0.25
C HIS A 445 4.60 5.09 -0.77
N HIS A 446 3.58 5.89 -0.49
CA HIS A 446 2.35 5.97 -1.27
C HIS A 446 2.47 6.62 -2.66
N ASP A 447 3.64 7.14 -3.09
CA ASP A 447 3.91 7.40 -4.52
C ASP A 447 4.92 6.44 -5.17
N ALA A 448 5.54 5.58 -4.36
CA ALA A 448 6.59 4.66 -4.78
C ALA A 448 6.04 3.32 -5.30
N VAL A 449 5.64 2.39 -4.42
CA VAL A 449 5.07 1.08 -4.81
C VAL A 449 3.73 1.22 -5.55
N THR A 450 2.99 2.30 -5.29
CA THR A 450 1.79 2.71 -6.03
C THR A 450 2.07 3.06 -7.48
N GLY A 451 3.30 3.45 -7.82
CA GLY A 451 3.66 3.90 -9.15
C GLY A 451 2.98 5.22 -9.51
N THR A 452 2.94 6.18 -8.59
CA THR A 452 2.30 7.50 -8.80
C THR A 452 3.26 8.69 -8.70
N ALA A 453 4.53 8.48 -8.38
CA ALA A 453 5.59 9.48 -8.53
C ALA A 453 5.91 9.83 -10.01
N LYS A 454 6.70 10.89 -10.22
CA LYS A 454 7.22 11.29 -11.54
C LYS A 454 8.27 10.31 -12.07
N ASP A 455 8.41 10.23 -13.40
CA ASP A 455 9.30 9.25 -14.06
C ASP A 455 10.77 9.34 -13.58
N ALA A 456 11.24 10.54 -13.21
CA ALA A 456 12.59 10.73 -12.66
C ALA A 456 12.74 10.14 -11.25
N VAL A 457 11.67 10.17 -10.45
CA VAL A 457 11.62 9.62 -9.09
C VAL A 457 11.40 8.10 -9.14
N VAL A 458 10.57 7.62 -10.06
CA VAL A 458 10.41 6.19 -10.37
C VAL A 458 11.73 5.56 -10.87
N ARG A 459 12.62 6.32 -11.51
CA ARG A 459 14.00 5.88 -11.80
C ARG A 459 14.91 5.87 -10.57
N ASP A 460 14.91 6.94 -9.77
CA ASP A 460 15.66 7.03 -8.50
C ASP A 460 15.32 5.85 -7.55
N TYR A 461 14.05 5.51 -7.40
CA TYR A 461 13.63 4.29 -6.71
C TYR A 461 14.16 3.01 -7.39
N GLY A 462 14.03 2.90 -8.71
CA GLY A 462 14.52 1.75 -9.47
C GLY A 462 16.00 1.44 -9.29
N GLU A 463 16.81 2.49 -9.21
CA GLU A 463 18.26 2.43 -9.00
C GLU A 463 18.60 2.06 -7.54
N ARG A 464 17.82 2.55 -6.56
CA ARG A 464 17.93 2.15 -5.14
C ARG A 464 17.49 0.69 -4.88
N LEU A 465 16.60 0.14 -5.69
CA LEU A 465 16.07 -1.23 -5.57
C LEU A 465 17.03 -2.32 -6.14
N VAL A 466 18.28 -1.99 -6.50
CA VAL A 466 19.23 -2.96 -7.08
C VAL A 466 20.00 -3.73 -5.99
N VAL A 467 19.67 -5.01 -5.81
CA VAL A 467 20.45 -5.96 -5.00
C VAL A 467 20.61 -7.28 -5.77
N VAL A 468 21.85 -7.76 -5.92
CA VAL A 468 22.17 -9.04 -6.57
C VAL A 468 22.36 -10.13 -5.50
N TYR A 469 21.83 -11.33 -5.73
CA TYR A 469 21.45 -12.28 -4.67
C TYR A 469 22.24 -13.61 -4.63
N ASN A 470 22.46 -14.08 -3.40
CA ASN A 470 22.70 -15.48 -2.99
C ASN A 470 22.25 -15.60 -1.50
N SER A 471 21.84 -16.73 -0.91
CA SER A 471 21.77 -18.14 -1.35
C SER A 471 20.56 -18.90 -0.73
N LEU A 472 20.60 -20.24 -0.67
CA LEU A 472 19.48 -21.15 -0.34
C LEU A 472 19.19 -21.30 1.17
N GLU A 473 17.92 -21.44 1.56
CA GLU A 473 17.56 -22.05 2.86
C GLU A 473 16.15 -22.70 2.93
N GLN A 474 15.94 -23.85 2.26
CA GLN A 474 14.92 -24.87 2.61
C GLN A 474 15.01 -26.15 1.77
N ARG A 475 14.53 -27.29 2.30
CA ARG A 475 14.47 -28.59 1.62
C ARG A 475 13.28 -28.67 0.64
N ARG A 476 13.40 -28.02 -0.52
CA ARG A 476 12.36 -27.91 -1.56
C ARG A 476 12.73 -28.71 -2.83
N THR A 477 11.74 -29.33 -3.46
CA THR A 477 11.83 -29.78 -4.87
C THR A 477 11.12 -28.77 -5.75
N THR A 478 11.83 -28.31 -6.78
CA THR A 478 11.53 -27.11 -7.57
C THR A 478 12.30 -27.16 -8.87
N VAL A 479 11.74 -26.61 -9.95
CA VAL A 479 12.22 -26.83 -11.32
C VAL A 479 13.21 -25.74 -11.77
N VAL A 480 14.51 -25.97 -11.49
CA VAL A 480 15.59 -25.02 -11.85
C VAL A 480 15.73 -24.97 -13.37
N THR A 481 15.79 -23.79 -13.97
CA THR A 481 16.19 -23.61 -15.38
C THR A 481 17.52 -22.86 -15.42
N VAL A 482 18.51 -23.38 -16.14
CA VAL A 482 19.85 -22.79 -16.31
C VAL A 482 20.23 -22.78 -17.79
N THR A 483 20.72 -21.67 -18.32
CA THR A 483 21.23 -21.61 -19.71
C THR A 483 22.52 -22.42 -19.84
N VAL A 484 22.65 -23.19 -20.91
CA VAL A 484 23.83 -24.01 -21.25
C VAL A 484 24.20 -23.82 -22.71
N ASP A 485 25.49 -23.89 -23.00
CA ASP A 485 26.08 -23.84 -24.34
C ASP A 485 25.93 -25.17 -25.11
N THR A 486 25.65 -26.28 -24.41
CA THR A 486 25.56 -27.63 -25.00
C THR A 486 24.20 -28.32 -24.78
N PRO A 487 23.64 -28.99 -25.81
CA PRO A 487 22.46 -29.86 -25.66
C PRO A 487 22.81 -31.26 -25.10
N TYR A 488 24.04 -31.49 -24.67
CA TYR A 488 24.52 -32.78 -24.13
C TYR A 488 24.85 -32.71 -22.62
N ALA A 489 24.17 -31.83 -21.88
CA ALA A 489 24.37 -31.68 -20.44
C ALA A 489 23.62 -32.76 -19.62
N ALA A 490 24.35 -33.53 -18.83
CA ALA A 490 23.81 -34.40 -17.78
C ALA A 490 24.00 -33.76 -16.40
N VAL A 491 23.10 -34.05 -15.45
CA VAL A 491 23.20 -33.55 -14.08
C VAL A 491 23.14 -34.69 -13.08
N THR A 492 24.02 -34.64 -12.09
CA THR A 492 24.13 -35.61 -11.01
C THR A 492 23.93 -34.95 -9.66
N GLU A 493 23.53 -35.74 -8.67
CA GLU A 493 23.57 -35.35 -7.27
C GLU A 493 25.03 -35.37 -6.77
N VAL A 494 25.51 -34.25 -6.22
CA VAL A 494 26.94 -34.04 -5.87
C VAL A 494 27.48 -35.09 -4.89
N GLU A 495 26.68 -35.50 -3.90
CA GLU A 495 27.10 -36.46 -2.87
C GLU A 495 27.03 -37.92 -3.31
N SER A 496 26.14 -38.27 -4.25
CA SER A 496 25.83 -39.67 -4.61
C SER A 496 26.20 -40.06 -6.03
N GLY A 497 26.57 -39.10 -6.89
CA GLY A 497 26.82 -39.29 -8.32
C GLY A 497 25.59 -39.69 -9.14
N ARG A 498 24.40 -39.82 -8.52
CA ARG A 498 23.20 -40.34 -9.19
C ARG A 498 22.68 -39.35 -10.25
N PRO A 499 22.34 -39.81 -11.47
CA PRO A 499 21.67 -38.99 -12.47
C PRO A 499 20.35 -38.41 -11.95
N ILE A 500 20.17 -37.11 -12.13
CA ILE A 500 18.94 -36.37 -11.83
C ILE A 500 18.12 -36.24 -13.13
N THR A 501 16.80 -36.43 -13.04
CA THR A 501 15.90 -36.23 -14.19
C THR A 501 15.97 -34.78 -14.67
N ALA A 502 16.44 -34.63 -15.90
CA ALA A 502 16.63 -33.37 -16.59
C ALA A 502 15.78 -33.29 -17.87
N GLN A 503 15.45 -32.08 -18.29
CA GLN A 503 14.80 -31.75 -19.55
C GLN A 503 15.58 -30.61 -20.19
N ILE A 504 16.23 -30.89 -21.32
CA ILE A 504 16.84 -29.85 -22.14
C ILE A 504 15.74 -29.20 -23.00
N SER A 505 15.79 -27.89 -23.14
CA SER A 505 14.85 -27.08 -23.91
C SER A 505 15.62 -25.90 -24.50
N VAL A 506 15.59 -25.74 -25.82
CA VAL A 506 16.35 -24.67 -26.51
C VAL A 506 15.87 -23.29 -26.04
N VAL A 507 16.77 -22.30 -25.98
CA VAL A 507 16.37 -20.90 -25.77
C VAL A 507 15.83 -20.37 -27.10
N TRP A 508 14.55 -20.63 -27.34
CA TRP A 508 13.88 -20.31 -28.61
C TRP A 508 13.58 -18.81 -28.77
N GLU A 509 14.08 -18.23 -29.85
CA GLU A 509 13.42 -17.13 -30.56
C GLU A 509 12.60 -17.73 -31.71
N GLU A 510 11.41 -18.25 -31.36
CA GLU A 510 10.38 -18.86 -32.23
C GLU A 510 10.81 -20.16 -33.00
N PRO A 511 9.90 -20.84 -33.74
CA PRO A 511 8.44 -20.97 -33.60
C PRO A 511 8.06 -22.38 -33.00
N THR A 512 7.21 -23.32 -33.45
CA THR A 512 6.12 -23.50 -34.46
C THR A 512 5.02 -24.48 -33.96
N ARG A 513 3.92 -24.60 -34.72
CA ARG A 513 2.93 -25.72 -34.81
C ARG A 513 2.02 -26.06 -33.61
N LYS A 514 0.86 -26.66 -33.94
CA LYS A 514 -0.35 -26.81 -33.10
C LYS A 514 -0.61 -28.27 -32.71
N LEU A 515 -1.24 -28.50 -31.54
CA LEU A 515 -1.77 -29.80 -31.10
C LEU A 515 -3.03 -29.64 -30.22
N ARG A 516 -3.75 -30.74 -29.94
CA ARG A 516 -5.06 -30.79 -29.26
C ARG A 516 -5.06 -31.93 -28.23
N LEU A 517 -5.82 -31.82 -27.14
CA LEU A 517 -5.82 -32.82 -26.04
C LEU A 517 -7.24 -33.20 -25.56
N HIS A 518 -7.34 -34.43 -25.07
CA HIS A 518 -8.47 -35.08 -24.37
C HIS A 518 -7.85 -35.92 -23.22
N SER A 519 -8.50 -36.26 -22.11
CA SER A 519 -9.82 -35.87 -21.54
C SER A 519 -9.81 -36.15 -20.03
N GLY A 520 -10.62 -35.45 -19.25
CA GLY A 520 -10.81 -35.69 -17.81
C GLY A 520 -12.12 -35.05 -17.33
N GLN A 521 -12.28 -34.80 -16.04
CA GLN A 521 -13.38 -33.95 -15.56
C GLN A 521 -13.05 -32.49 -15.91
N VAL A 522 -13.49 -32.04 -17.09
CA VAL A 522 -13.17 -30.72 -17.63
C VAL A 522 -13.98 -29.65 -16.91
N ARG A 523 -13.31 -28.81 -16.11
CA ARG A 523 -13.79 -27.46 -15.79
C ARG A 523 -13.35 -26.53 -16.93
N GLN A 524 -14.24 -25.64 -17.35
CA GLN A 524 -13.91 -24.68 -18.40
C GLN A 524 -13.10 -23.55 -17.77
N VAL A 525 -11.87 -23.35 -18.23
CA VAL A 525 -11.07 -22.17 -17.90
C VAL A 525 -10.50 -21.62 -19.19
N GLN A 526 -11.02 -20.48 -19.63
CA GLN A 526 -10.54 -19.76 -20.81
C GLN A 526 -9.81 -18.49 -20.36
N VAL A 527 -8.59 -18.28 -20.84
CA VAL A 527 -7.92 -16.99 -20.78
C VAL A 527 -8.38 -16.15 -21.96
N GLN A 528 -8.76 -14.90 -21.68
CA GLN A 528 -9.06 -13.86 -22.66
C GLN A 528 -8.18 -12.65 -22.36
N PHE A 529 -7.76 -11.93 -23.40
CA PHE A 529 -7.16 -10.60 -23.26
C PHE A 529 -8.17 -9.55 -23.71
N LEU A 530 -8.14 -8.39 -23.06
CA LEU A 530 -9.07 -7.28 -23.26
C LEU A 530 -8.33 -5.94 -23.17
N TRP A 531 -8.93 -4.91 -23.72
CA TRP A 531 -8.54 -3.52 -23.53
C TRP A 531 -9.66 -2.76 -22.81
N TYR A 532 -9.29 -1.88 -21.90
CA TYR A 532 -10.07 -0.67 -21.61
C TYR A 532 -9.39 0.53 -22.26
N GLY A 533 -10.18 1.45 -22.83
CA GLY A 533 -9.72 2.80 -23.15
C GLY A 533 -9.89 3.76 -21.97
N THR A 534 -9.63 5.04 -22.21
CA THR A 534 -9.93 6.14 -21.28
C THR A 534 -11.06 7.01 -21.85
N ARG A 535 -11.71 7.81 -21.00
CA ARG A 535 -12.79 8.73 -21.41
C ARG A 535 -12.36 9.70 -22.52
N SER A 536 -13.34 10.13 -23.30
CA SER A 536 -13.18 11.12 -24.38
C SER A 536 -12.66 12.46 -23.85
N ASP A 537 -12.25 13.35 -24.77
CA ASP A 537 -11.96 14.74 -24.41
C ASP A 537 -13.17 15.44 -23.76
N HIS A 538 -12.88 16.48 -22.98
CA HIS A 538 -13.82 17.23 -22.14
C HIS A 538 -14.37 16.51 -20.88
N ARG A 539 -13.92 15.28 -20.58
CA ARG A 539 -14.14 14.59 -19.29
C ARG A 539 -12.81 14.37 -18.56
N ASP A 540 -12.87 14.19 -17.23
CA ASP A 540 -11.74 13.63 -16.46
C ASP A 540 -11.44 12.19 -16.95
N LYS A 541 -10.16 11.79 -16.92
CA LYS A 541 -9.62 10.59 -17.59
C LYS A 541 -8.79 9.71 -16.64
N SER A 542 -8.54 8.46 -17.02
CA SER A 542 -7.49 7.64 -16.37
C SER A 542 -6.12 8.35 -16.44
N GLY A 543 -5.42 8.36 -15.31
CA GLY A 543 -4.03 8.80 -15.16
C GLY A 543 -3.31 7.85 -14.20
N ALA A 544 -2.32 8.32 -13.43
CA ALA A 544 -1.54 7.44 -12.56
C ALA A 544 -2.36 6.86 -11.39
N TYR A 545 -3.30 7.62 -10.84
CA TYR A 545 -4.11 7.25 -9.67
C TYR A 545 -5.46 6.64 -10.09
N LEU A 546 -6.17 7.33 -10.99
CA LEU A 546 -7.54 7.02 -11.38
C LEU A 546 -7.61 5.95 -12.47
N PHE A 547 -8.65 5.12 -12.39
CA PHE A 547 -9.13 4.30 -13.50
C PHE A 547 -10.50 4.83 -13.92
N LEU A 548 -10.58 5.52 -15.05
CA LEU A 548 -11.82 6.06 -15.62
C LEU A 548 -11.96 5.49 -17.04
N PRO A 549 -12.49 4.25 -17.17
CA PRO A 549 -12.63 3.60 -18.47
C PRO A 549 -13.51 4.43 -19.41
N GLY A 550 -13.21 4.33 -20.70
CA GLY A 550 -14.02 4.94 -21.76
C GLY A 550 -15.46 4.40 -21.80
N ASP A 551 -16.37 5.19 -22.36
CA ASP A 551 -17.80 4.86 -22.44
C ASP A 551 -18.06 3.62 -23.35
N GLU A 552 -17.06 3.17 -24.12
CA GLU A 552 -17.07 1.90 -24.87
C GLU A 552 -16.86 0.64 -23.99
N GLY A 553 -16.43 0.80 -22.73
CA GLY A 553 -16.29 -0.30 -21.77
C GLY A 553 -15.23 -1.35 -22.14
N GLU A 554 -15.54 -2.62 -21.90
CA GLU A 554 -14.63 -3.75 -22.18
C GLU A 554 -14.51 -4.01 -23.70
N GLN A 555 -13.31 -3.84 -24.25
CA GLN A 555 -13.04 -4.10 -25.66
C GLN A 555 -12.24 -5.40 -25.83
N PRO A 556 -12.57 -6.27 -26.81
CA PRO A 556 -11.84 -7.51 -27.03
C PRO A 556 -10.42 -7.23 -27.56
N TYR A 557 -9.43 -8.00 -27.10
CA TYR A 557 -8.09 -8.01 -27.70
C TYR A 557 -8.14 -8.74 -29.05
N ASN A 558 -8.49 -8.00 -30.09
CA ASN A 558 -8.52 -8.47 -31.47
C ASN A 558 -7.21 -8.14 -32.19
N TRP A 559 -6.70 -9.08 -32.97
CA TRP A 559 -5.62 -8.87 -33.93
C TRP A 559 -5.97 -9.57 -35.25
N SER A 560 -5.47 -9.06 -36.38
CA SER A 560 -5.76 -9.59 -37.72
C SER A 560 -5.09 -10.94 -38.00
N GLU A 561 -3.97 -11.21 -37.32
CA GLU A 561 -3.18 -12.42 -37.51
C GLU A 561 -3.37 -13.39 -36.34
N ALA A 562 -3.41 -14.69 -36.64
CA ALA A 562 -3.47 -15.70 -35.60
C ALA A 562 -2.15 -15.73 -34.80
N PRO A 563 -2.19 -15.70 -33.45
CA PRO A 563 -0.98 -15.66 -32.64
C PRO A 563 -0.10 -16.89 -32.88
N LEU A 564 1.22 -16.71 -32.84
CA LEU A 564 2.13 -17.84 -32.84
C LEU A 564 1.94 -18.63 -31.54
N VAL A 565 1.75 -19.94 -31.66
CA VAL A 565 1.71 -20.85 -30.52
C VAL A 565 2.86 -21.85 -30.64
N ARG A 566 3.68 -21.91 -29.59
CA ARG A 566 4.72 -22.92 -29.35
C ARG A 566 4.22 -23.88 -28.27
N VAL A 567 4.37 -25.18 -28.50
CA VAL A 567 4.07 -26.22 -27.49
C VAL A 567 5.36 -26.98 -27.16
N SER A 568 5.81 -26.89 -25.92
CA SER A 568 6.96 -27.62 -25.37
C SER A 568 6.45 -28.82 -24.57
N VAL A 569 6.97 -30.02 -24.81
CA VAL A 569 6.61 -31.23 -24.05
C VAL A 569 7.88 -31.98 -23.64
N GLY A 570 8.00 -32.30 -22.36
CA GLY A 570 9.08 -33.13 -21.83
C GLY A 570 8.74 -33.71 -20.46
N PRO A 571 9.67 -34.45 -19.83
CA PRO A 571 9.40 -35.23 -18.61
C PRO A 571 9.35 -34.40 -17.32
N VAL A 572 9.77 -33.13 -17.34
CA VAL A 572 9.79 -32.23 -16.18
C VAL A 572 8.63 -31.24 -16.23
N PHE A 573 8.33 -30.71 -17.42
CA PHE A 573 7.21 -29.81 -17.65
C PHE A 573 6.73 -29.87 -19.10
N SER A 574 5.47 -29.49 -19.30
CA SER A 574 4.94 -29.06 -20.59
C SER A 574 4.58 -27.58 -20.51
N ASP A 575 4.83 -26.82 -21.57
CA ASP A 575 4.32 -25.45 -21.69
C ASP A 575 3.70 -25.15 -23.06
N ILE A 576 2.78 -24.19 -23.06
CA ILE A 576 2.19 -23.59 -24.24
C ILE A 576 2.53 -22.10 -24.14
N THR A 577 3.32 -21.59 -25.08
CA THR A 577 3.64 -20.16 -25.17
C THR A 577 2.93 -19.59 -26.39
N SER A 578 2.03 -18.63 -26.18
CA SER A 578 1.29 -17.90 -27.21
C SER A 578 1.82 -16.48 -27.31
N CYS A 579 2.39 -16.11 -28.46
CA CYS A 579 2.89 -14.77 -28.74
C CYS A 579 1.81 -13.94 -29.41
N PHE A 580 1.34 -12.91 -28.72
CA PHE A 580 0.51 -11.83 -29.25
C PHE A 580 1.35 -10.53 -29.34
N PRO A 581 1.00 -9.54 -30.18
CA PRO A 581 1.81 -8.33 -30.37
C PRO A 581 2.22 -7.59 -29.08
N HIS A 582 1.36 -7.61 -28.05
CA HIS A 582 1.56 -6.88 -26.79
C HIS A 582 1.69 -7.79 -25.55
N VAL A 583 1.58 -9.11 -25.72
CA VAL A 583 1.72 -10.07 -24.61
C VAL A 583 2.23 -11.43 -25.09
N THR A 584 3.35 -11.89 -24.53
CA THR A 584 3.77 -13.29 -24.58
C THR A 584 3.13 -14.03 -23.40
N HIS A 585 2.09 -14.81 -23.67
CA HIS A 585 1.35 -15.58 -22.66
C HIS A 585 1.85 -17.03 -22.62
N ARG A 586 2.53 -17.42 -21.55
CA ARG A 586 2.98 -18.79 -21.31
C ARG A 586 2.17 -19.45 -20.20
N VAL A 587 1.65 -20.63 -20.51
CA VAL A 587 0.99 -21.55 -19.59
C VAL A 587 1.89 -22.77 -19.40
N ARG A 588 2.28 -23.09 -18.16
CA ARG A 588 3.18 -24.22 -17.85
C ARG A 588 2.57 -25.16 -16.80
N LEU A 589 2.60 -26.45 -17.11
CA LEU A 589 2.24 -27.55 -16.22
C LEU A 589 3.51 -28.34 -15.85
N PHE A 590 3.77 -28.50 -14.56
CA PHE A 590 4.93 -29.23 -14.06
C PHE A 590 4.57 -30.68 -13.75
N HIS A 591 5.35 -31.63 -14.27
CA HIS A 591 5.11 -33.08 -14.14
C HIS A 591 5.74 -33.67 -12.86
N ILE A 592 5.86 -32.86 -11.80
CA ILE A 592 6.57 -33.21 -10.57
C ILE A 592 5.64 -33.35 -9.36
N LYS A 593 6.02 -34.24 -8.43
CA LYS A 593 5.35 -34.35 -7.13
C LYS A 593 5.73 -33.16 -6.25
N GLY A 594 4.79 -32.25 -5.99
CA GLY A 594 5.01 -31.07 -5.15
C GLY A 594 3.83 -30.10 -5.19
N HIS A 595 4.07 -28.83 -4.85
CA HIS A 595 3.09 -27.75 -5.01
C HIS A 595 3.01 -27.26 -6.47
N GLU A 596 4.16 -27.15 -7.15
CA GLU A 596 4.26 -26.72 -8.55
C GLU A 596 3.40 -27.60 -9.47
N GLY A 597 3.52 -28.94 -9.39
CA GLY A 597 2.68 -29.90 -10.13
C GLY A 597 1.23 -30.07 -9.63
N ARG A 598 0.76 -29.19 -8.73
CA ARG A 598 -0.67 -29.03 -8.36
C ARG A 598 -1.25 -27.70 -8.84
N SER A 599 -0.47 -26.92 -9.57
CA SER A 599 -0.85 -25.60 -10.08
C SER A 599 -0.54 -25.48 -11.56
N LEU A 600 -1.30 -24.64 -12.25
CA LEU A 600 -0.99 -24.21 -13.60
C LEU A 600 -0.27 -22.86 -13.49
N GLN A 601 1.00 -22.81 -13.86
CA GLN A 601 1.76 -21.57 -13.86
C GLN A 601 1.39 -20.74 -15.09
N ILE A 602 1.15 -19.44 -14.91
CA ILE A 602 0.86 -18.49 -15.98
C ILE A 602 1.91 -17.38 -15.91
N GLN A 603 2.60 -17.10 -17.01
CA GLN A 603 3.61 -16.07 -17.16
C GLN A 603 3.20 -15.17 -18.32
N ASN A 604 2.96 -13.88 -18.05
CA ASN A 604 2.64 -12.87 -19.06
C ASN A 604 3.81 -11.90 -19.18
N THR A 605 4.56 -11.96 -20.28
CA THR A 605 5.54 -10.91 -20.62
C THR A 605 4.82 -9.86 -21.47
N VAL A 606 4.50 -8.72 -20.87
CA VAL A 606 3.69 -7.64 -21.45
C VAL A 606 4.58 -6.52 -21.99
N ASP A 607 4.22 -5.96 -23.14
CA ASP A 607 4.82 -4.76 -23.69
C ASP A 607 3.75 -3.93 -24.42
N ILE A 608 3.35 -2.80 -23.83
CA ILE A 608 2.34 -1.89 -24.39
C ILE A 608 2.94 -0.54 -24.80
N ARG A 609 4.27 -0.42 -24.94
CA ARG A 609 4.94 0.86 -25.21
C ARG A 609 4.52 1.53 -26.54
N SER A 610 4.00 0.73 -27.46
CA SER A 610 3.37 1.11 -28.74
C SER A 610 1.99 1.76 -28.61
N GLU A 611 1.28 1.55 -27.51
CA GLU A 611 -0.13 1.90 -27.36
C GLU A 611 -0.36 3.32 -26.81
N PHE A 612 -1.58 3.83 -26.96
CA PHE A 612 -1.98 5.16 -26.52
C PHE A 612 -3.34 5.09 -25.82
N ASN A 613 -3.38 5.50 -24.54
CA ASN A 613 -4.59 5.49 -23.72
C ASN A 613 -5.28 4.11 -23.67
N ARG A 614 -4.49 3.10 -23.30
CA ARG A 614 -4.90 1.69 -23.20
C ARG A 614 -4.52 1.08 -21.86
N GLU A 615 -5.39 0.24 -21.33
CA GLU A 615 -5.15 -0.59 -20.15
C GLU A 615 -5.38 -2.06 -20.52
N LEU A 616 -4.32 -2.89 -20.48
CA LEU A 616 -4.36 -4.29 -20.91
C LEU A 616 -4.86 -5.17 -19.76
N VAL A 617 -5.85 -6.03 -20.03
CA VAL A 617 -6.47 -6.89 -19.02
C VAL A 617 -6.40 -8.36 -19.42
N MET A 618 -6.08 -9.22 -18.44
CA MET A 618 -6.29 -10.67 -18.53
C MET A 618 -7.58 -11.03 -17.81
N ARG A 619 -8.52 -11.67 -18.51
CA ARG A 619 -9.75 -12.22 -17.96
C ARG A 619 -9.69 -13.74 -17.97
N LEU A 620 -9.91 -14.36 -16.81
CA LEU A 620 -10.23 -15.78 -16.68
C LEU A 620 -11.75 -15.93 -16.75
N VAL A 621 -12.25 -16.73 -17.68
CA VAL A 621 -13.67 -17.08 -17.83
C VAL A 621 -13.87 -18.54 -17.46
N THR A 622 -14.76 -18.82 -16.50
CA THR A 622 -14.96 -20.17 -15.95
C THR A 622 -16.42 -20.53 -15.71
N ASP A 623 -16.67 -21.83 -15.46
CA ASP A 623 -17.96 -22.40 -15.06
C ASP A 623 -18.20 -22.40 -13.53
N VAL A 624 -17.50 -21.53 -12.78
CA VAL A 624 -17.64 -21.38 -11.31
C VAL A 624 -18.85 -20.51 -10.96
N ALA A 625 -19.78 -21.05 -10.18
CA ALA A 625 -21.04 -20.43 -9.81
C ALA A 625 -20.91 -19.51 -8.58
N ASN A 626 -20.08 -18.47 -8.69
CA ASN A 626 -19.81 -17.51 -7.61
C ASN A 626 -20.86 -16.38 -7.47
N GLY A 627 -21.74 -16.21 -8.46
CA GLY A 627 -22.67 -15.08 -8.51
C GLY A 627 -21.93 -13.75 -8.60
N ASN A 628 -22.22 -12.80 -7.71
CA ASN A 628 -21.50 -11.54 -7.60
C ASN A 628 -20.51 -11.49 -6.41
N HIS A 629 -20.04 -12.65 -5.91
CA HIS A 629 -19.09 -12.73 -4.79
C HIS A 629 -17.71 -13.21 -5.27
N PHE A 630 -16.64 -12.61 -4.76
CA PHE A 630 -15.27 -13.07 -4.95
C PHE A 630 -14.44 -12.78 -3.69
N SER A 631 -13.16 -13.09 -3.69
CA SER A 631 -12.25 -12.73 -2.59
C SER A 631 -10.92 -12.20 -3.12
N THR A 632 -10.37 -11.22 -2.42
CA THR A 632 -9.02 -10.67 -2.66
C THR A 632 -8.26 -10.64 -1.35
N ASP A 633 -6.93 -10.76 -1.43
CA ASP A 633 -6.08 -10.58 -0.27
C ASP A 633 -5.90 -9.09 0.07
N ILE A 634 -5.52 -8.83 1.32
CA ILE A 634 -5.10 -7.53 1.82
C ILE A 634 -3.69 -7.66 2.39
N ASN A 635 -2.74 -7.04 1.70
CA ASN A 635 -1.30 -7.03 1.97
C ASN A 635 -0.64 -8.43 2.02
N GLY A 636 -1.24 -9.46 1.42
CA GLY A 636 -0.82 -10.87 1.54
C GLY A 636 -1.06 -11.50 2.92
N PHE A 637 -1.72 -10.79 3.84
CA PHE A 637 -1.90 -11.23 5.22
C PHE A 637 -3.27 -11.89 5.48
N GLN A 638 -4.35 -11.27 4.98
CA GLN A 638 -5.73 -11.73 5.20
C GLN A 638 -6.52 -11.77 3.87
N MET A 639 -7.53 -12.64 3.79
CA MET A 639 -8.48 -12.68 2.66
C MET A 639 -9.79 -11.99 3.05
N LEU A 640 -10.24 -11.01 2.26
CA LEU A 640 -11.57 -10.42 2.40
C LEU A 640 -12.54 -10.96 1.35
N GLN A 641 -13.83 -11.00 1.68
CA GLN A 641 -14.87 -11.27 0.69
C GLN A 641 -15.33 -9.96 0.05
N ARG A 642 -15.29 -9.93 -1.28
CA ARG A 642 -15.75 -8.83 -2.13
C ARG A 642 -17.12 -9.15 -2.72
N ARG A 643 -17.88 -8.10 -3.02
CA ARG A 643 -19.16 -8.20 -3.71
C ARG A 643 -19.23 -7.19 -4.84
N THR A 644 -19.44 -7.66 -6.06
CA THR A 644 -19.63 -6.81 -7.23
C THR A 644 -21.02 -6.17 -7.17
N LEU A 645 -21.07 -4.85 -7.28
CA LEU A 645 -22.27 -4.02 -7.07
C LEU A 645 -22.57 -3.21 -8.34
N SER A 646 -23.69 -3.50 -9.00
CA SER A 646 -24.16 -2.78 -10.18
C SER A 646 -24.64 -1.34 -9.90
N LYS A 647 -24.75 -0.95 -8.62
CA LYS A 647 -25.14 0.40 -8.18
C LYS A 647 -23.96 1.39 -8.07
N ILE A 648 -22.74 0.95 -8.37
CA ILE A 648 -21.51 1.74 -8.42
C ILE A 648 -20.79 1.43 -9.74
N PRO A 649 -19.98 2.34 -10.29
CA PRO A 649 -19.43 2.20 -11.63
C PRO A 649 -18.34 1.11 -11.72
N LEU A 650 -17.92 0.76 -12.95
CA LEU A 650 -17.02 -0.37 -13.22
C LEU A 650 -15.73 -0.29 -12.39
N GLN A 651 -15.07 0.87 -12.39
CA GLN A 651 -13.83 1.11 -11.65
C GLN A 651 -13.96 0.94 -10.12
N ALA A 652 -15.17 1.15 -9.56
CA ALA A 652 -15.43 0.98 -8.13
C ALA A 652 -15.44 -0.50 -7.69
N ASN A 653 -15.55 -1.43 -8.64
CA ASN A 653 -15.58 -2.87 -8.41
C ASN A 653 -14.18 -3.53 -8.55
N PHE A 654 -13.14 -2.75 -8.88
CA PHE A 654 -11.75 -3.17 -8.85
C PHE A 654 -11.16 -2.93 -7.46
N TYR A 655 -10.52 -3.97 -6.92
CA TYR A 655 -9.87 -4.00 -5.61
C TYR A 655 -8.38 -4.31 -5.78
N PRO A 656 -7.53 -4.03 -4.77
CA PRO A 656 -6.17 -4.52 -4.79
C PRO A 656 -6.15 -6.04 -4.58
N MET A 657 -5.24 -6.69 -5.29
CA MET A 657 -4.73 -8.03 -5.01
C MET A 657 -3.23 -7.89 -4.79
N THR A 658 -2.76 -8.00 -3.55
CA THR A 658 -1.33 -7.92 -3.23
C THR A 658 -0.61 -9.21 -3.61
N THR A 659 -1.29 -10.37 -3.48
CA THR A 659 -0.74 -11.71 -3.69
C THR A 659 -1.75 -12.77 -4.17
N ALA A 660 -3.07 -12.63 -3.93
CA ALA A 660 -4.04 -13.71 -4.19
C ALA A 660 -5.50 -13.24 -4.36
N ALA A 661 -6.21 -13.83 -5.32
CA ALA A 661 -7.65 -13.69 -5.47
C ALA A 661 -8.31 -15.05 -5.77
N PHE A 662 -9.58 -15.22 -5.41
CA PHE A 662 -10.35 -16.43 -5.79
C PHE A 662 -11.82 -16.17 -6.05
N ILE A 663 -12.39 -17.04 -6.90
CA ILE A 663 -13.84 -17.26 -7.06
C ILE A 663 -14.17 -18.69 -6.66
N GLN A 664 -15.37 -18.92 -6.14
CA GLN A 664 -15.82 -20.26 -5.76
C GLN A 664 -17.34 -20.41 -5.90
N ASP A 665 -17.81 -21.64 -6.11
CA ASP A 665 -19.22 -21.99 -6.07
C ASP A 665 -19.83 -21.57 -4.71
N GLN A 666 -21.08 -21.10 -4.71
CA GLN A 666 -21.80 -20.76 -3.48
C GLN A 666 -22.26 -22.01 -2.71
N ASP A 667 -22.66 -23.07 -3.43
CA ASP A 667 -23.09 -24.35 -2.86
C ASP A 667 -21.93 -25.26 -2.45
N ARG A 668 -22.20 -26.22 -1.55
CA ARG A 668 -21.22 -27.21 -1.07
C ARG A 668 -21.76 -28.65 -1.14
N PRO A 669 -21.01 -29.62 -1.71
CA PRO A 669 -19.63 -29.48 -2.22
C PRO A 669 -19.54 -28.65 -3.51
N GLY A 670 -18.44 -27.91 -3.66
CA GLY A 670 -18.27 -26.89 -4.70
C GLY A 670 -16.81 -26.67 -5.05
N THR A 671 -16.54 -26.00 -6.17
CA THR A 671 -15.21 -25.74 -6.72
C THR A 671 -14.74 -24.33 -6.39
N ARG A 672 -13.43 -24.17 -6.15
CA ARG A 672 -12.73 -22.88 -6.04
C ARG A 672 -11.67 -22.79 -7.13
N LEU A 673 -11.60 -21.63 -7.78
CA LEU A 673 -10.49 -21.21 -8.63
C LEU A 673 -9.70 -20.13 -7.89
N THR A 674 -8.47 -20.43 -7.49
CA THR A 674 -7.56 -19.51 -6.81
C THR A 674 -6.44 -19.09 -7.75
N LEU A 675 -6.23 -17.79 -7.91
CA LEU A 675 -5.09 -17.22 -8.62
C LEU A 675 -4.14 -16.57 -7.61
N LEU A 676 -2.91 -17.08 -7.53
CA LEU A 676 -1.81 -16.46 -6.80
C LEU A 676 -0.98 -15.60 -7.77
N SER A 677 -0.41 -14.50 -7.28
CA SER A 677 0.30 -13.48 -8.06
C SER A 677 1.66 -13.15 -7.44
N ALA A 678 2.69 -12.98 -8.29
CA ALA A 678 4.04 -12.59 -7.87
C ALA A 678 4.28 -11.06 -7.88
N GLN A 679 3.20 -10.28 -8.01
CA GLN A 679 3.14 -8.81 -8.05
C GLN A 679 1.76 -8.32 -7.59
N SER A 680 1.69 -7.13 -7.01
CA SER A 680 0.42 -6.44 -6.74
C SER A 680 -0.23 -5.94 -8.04
N GLN A 681 -1.55 -6.15 -8.19
CA GLN A 681 -2.33 -5.75 -9.37
C GLN A 681 -3.79 -5.43 -8.99
N ALA A 682 -4.49 -4.64 -9.81
CA ALA A 682 -5.94 -4.47 -9.73
C ALA A 682 -6.68 -5.75 -10.15
N VAL A 683 -7.68 -6.18 -9.37
CA VAL A 683 -8.52 -7.35 -9.67
C VAL A 683 -10.02 -7.06 -9.52
N ALA A 684 -10.85 -7.71 -10.34
CA ALA A 684 -12.32 -7.67 -10.23
C ALA A 684 -12.98 -9.00 -10.66
N ALA A 685 -14.22 -9.24 -10.22
CA ALA A 685 -15.08 -10.29 -10.76
C ALA A 685 -16.39 -9.66 -11.28
N LEU A 686 -16.34 -9.03 -12.45
CA LEU A 686 -17.43 -8.19 -12.95
C LEU A 686 -18.70 -8.97 -13.32
N LYS A 687 -18.56 -10.26 -13.63
CA LYS A 687 -19.64 -11.19 -14.04
C LYS A 687 -19.45 -12.55 -13.36
N PRO A 688 -20.50 -13.38 -13.18
CA PRO A 688 -20.36 -14.73 -12.66
C PRO A 688 -19.38 -15.56 -13.50
N GLY A 689 -18.55 -16.38 -12.85
CA GLY A 689 -17.49 -17.17 -13.45
C GLY A 689 -16.25 -16.39 -13.90
N PHE A 690 -16.23 -15.06 -13.82
CA PHE A 690 -15.13 -14.23 -14.33
C PHE A 690 -14.17 -13.80 -13.20
N LEU A 691 -12.88 -13.71 -13.52
CA LEU A 691 -11.86 -13.04 -12.71
C LEU A 691 -10.92 -12.24 -13.62
N GLU A 692 -10.81 -10.94 -13.41
CA GLU A 692 -10.13 -9.97 -14.29
C GLU A 692 -8.97 -9.30 -13.57
N LEU A 693 -7.83 -9.16 -14.26
CA LEU A 693 -6.62 -8.54 -13.77
C LEU A 693 -6.07 -7.53 -14.77
N VAL A 694 -5.85 -6.29 -14.34
CA VAL A 694 -5.15 -5.30 -15.17
C VAL A 694 -3.65 -5.58 -15.12
N LEU A 695 -3.03 -5.76 -16.28
CA LEU A 695 -1.64 -6.19 -16.42
C LEU A 695 -0.66 -5.01 -16.45
N ASP A 696 -0.91 -4.05 -17.34
CA ASP A 696 -0.19 -2.78 -17.49
C ASP A 696 -1.13 -1.73 -18.11
N ARG A 697 -0.83 -0.45 -17.91
CA ARG A 697 -1.65 0.70 -18.33
C ARG A 697 -0.78 1.85 -18.84
N ARG A 698 -1.16 2.44 -19.97
CA ARG A 698 -0.40 3.48 -20.68
C ARG A 698 -1.29 4.65 -21.06
N LEU A 699 -1.02 5.80 -20.45
CA LEU A 699 -1.95 6.91 -20.33
C LEU A 699 -1.23 8.23 -20.60
N GLN A 700 -1.74 9.00 -21.57
CA GLN A 700 -1.04 10.16 -22.14
C GLN A 700 -1.31 11.48 -21.40
N GLN A 701 -2.15 11.45 -20.36
CA GLN A 701 -2.58 12.62 -19.60
C GLN A 701 -2.47 12.39 -18.09
N ASP A 702 -2.34 13.50 -17.35
CA ASP A 702 -2.57 13.55 -15.91
C ASP A 702 -4.08 13.34 -15.60
N ASP A 703 -4.40 12.89 -14.39
CA ASP A 703 -5.77 12.71 -13.88
C ASP A 703 -6.20 13.79 -12.86
N ASN A 704 -5.50 14.93 -12.87
CA ASN A 704 -5.74 16.09 -12.01
C ASN A 704 -5.60 15.74 -10.52
N ARG A 705 -4.51 15.07 -10.13
CA ARG A 705 -4.14 14.77 -8.72
C ARG A 705 -2.75 15.27 -8.30
N GLY A 706 -2.15 16.20 -9.06
CA GLY A 706 -0.95 16.95 -8.66
C GLY A 706 0.36 16.44 -9.24
N LEU A 707 0.40 15.17 -9.68
CA LEU A 707 1.53 14.58 -10.40
C LEU A 707 1.94 15.43 -11.61
N GLY A 708 0.98 15.90 -12.41
CA GLY A 708 1.23 16.73 -13.59
C GLY A 708 1.84 15.97 -14.77
N GLN A 709 1.64 14.65 -14.86
CA GLN A 709 2.05 13.84 -16.01
C GLN A 709 1.21 12.55 -16.14
N GLY A 710 1.14 12.00 -17.35
CA GLY A 710 0.60 10.66 -17.60
C GLY A 710 1.58 9.53 -17.30
N VAL A 711 1.10 8.29 -17.41
CA VAL A 711 1.92 7.06 -17.31
C VAL A 711 2.40 6.67 -18.71
N THR A 712 3.62 7.09 -19.05
CA THR A 712 4.23 6.88 -20.37
C THR A 712 5.61 6.19 -20.32
N ASP A 713 6.07 5.82 -19.12
CA ASP A 713 7.37 5.20 -18.82
C ASP A 713 7.34 3.66 -18.82
N ASN A 714 6.30 3.05 -19.42
CA ASN A 714 6.09 1.59 -19.45
C ASN A 714 7.36 0.81 -19.86
N LYS A 715 7.61 -0.30 -19.18
CA LYS A 715 8.71 -1.23 -19.45
C LYS A 715 8.15 -2.61 -19.79
N ARG A 716 8.86 -3.37 -20.62
CA ARG A 716 8.55 -4.80 -20.86
C ARG A 716 8.55 -5.53 -19.51
N THR A 717 7.37 -5.97 -19.08
CA THR A 717 7.11 -6.42 -17.70
C THR A 717 6.75 -7.90 -17.69
N GLU A 718 7.35 -8.68 -16.80
CA GLU A 718 6.98 -10.08 -16.59
C GLU A 718 6.11 -10.23 -15.34
N SER A 719 4.82 -10.51 -15.55
CA SER A 719 3.89 -10.90 -14.49
C SER A 719 3.85 -12.42 -14.37
N LEU A 720 4.01 -12.96 -13.16
CA LEU A 720 3.92 -14.40 -12.90
C LEU A 720 2.76 -14.72 -11.95
N TYR A 721 2.08 -15.84 -12.22
CA TYR A 721 0.93 -16.32 -11.47
C TYR A 721 0.95 -17.84 -11.32
N HIS A 722 0.24 -18.34 -10.31
CA HIS A 722 -0.10 -19.75 -10.16
C HIS A 722 -1.60 -19.90 -9.98
N LEU A 723 -2.25 -20.62 -10.90
CA LEU A 723 -3.66 -20.94 -10.88
C LEU A 723 -3.86 -22.31 -10.21
N LEU A 724 -4.75 -22.39 -9.23
CA LEU A 724 -5.12 -23.61 -8.52
C LEU A 724 -6.62 -23.86 -8.65
N LEU A 725 -6.98 -25.12 -8.90
CA LEU A 725 -8.36 -25.60 -8.94
C LEU A 725 -8.58 -26.54 -7.75
N GLU A 726 -9.38 -26.12 -6.77
CA GLU A 726 -9.59 -26.84 -5.51
C GLU A 726 -11.06 -27.29 -5.40
N VAL A 727 -11.31 -28.57 -5.05
CA VAL A 727 -12.66 -29.08 -4.74
C VAL A 727 -12.89 -29.01 -3.22
N GLN A 728 -13.91 -28.27 -2.79
CA GLN A 728 -14.31 -28.16 -1.38
C GLN A 728 -15.32 -29.26 -1.03
N THR A 729 -14.87 -30.26 -0.29
CA THR A 729 -15.72 -31.24 0.39
C THR A 729 -16.38 -30.65 1.63
N ARG A 730 -17.53 -31.19 2.05
CA ARG A 730 -18.10 -30.93 3.38
C ARG A 730 -17.30 -31.71 4.43
N ASN A 731 -16.22 -31.12 4.93
CA ASN A 731 -15.62 -31.59 6.18
C ASN A 731 -16.55 -31.18 7.36
N PRO A 732 -16.62 -31.97 8.45
CA PRO A 732 -17.35 -31.56 9.66
C PRO A 732 -16.79 -30.26 10.23
N PRO A 733 -17.54 -29.54 11.11
CA PRO A 733 -16.99 -28.41 11.83
C PRO A 733 -15.81 -28.90 12.70
N VAL A 734 -14.59 -28.56 12.30
CA VAL A 734 -13.43 -28.66 13.18
C VAL A 734 -13.69 -27.67 14.31
N THR A 735 -13.91 -28.19 15.52
CA THR A 735 -13.93 -27.37 16.73
C THR A 735 -12.58 -26.68 16.85
N LEU A 736 -12.56 -25.38 16.57
CA LEU A 736 -11.43 -24.50 16.84
C LEU A 736 -11.30 -24.32 18.35
N SER A 737 -10.72 -25.34 19.00
CA SER A 737 -9.91 -25.13 20.20
C SER A 737 -8.91 -24.00 19.91
N LYS A 738 -8.57 -23.20 20.93
CA LYS A 738 -7.69 -22.03 20.84
C LYS A 738 -6.53 -22.28 19.86
N PRO A 739 -6.21 -21.35 18.95
CA PRO A 739 -5.25 -21.60 17.89
C PRO A 739 -3.88 -21.95 18.47
N ASP A 740 -3.48 -23.21 18.33
CA ASP A 740 -2.08 -23.58 18.39
C ASP A 740 -1.35 -22.73 17.35
N HIS A 741 -0.41 -21.90 17.81
CA HIS A 741 0.24 -20.81 17.05
C HIS A 741 0.98 -21.25 15.76
N ASN A 742 0.98 -22.56 15.46
CA ASN A 742 1.64 -23.18 14.32
C ASN A 742 0.73 -23.51 13.11
N THR A 743 -0.61 -23.47 13.25
CA THR A 743 -1.51 -24.13 12.27
C THR A 743 -2.04 -23.25 11.12
N SER A 744 -2.19 -21.93 11.32
CA SER A 744 -2.70 -21.00 10.27
C SER A 744 -1.72 -20.80 9.08
N LEU A 745 -0.44 -21.13 9.28
CA LEU A 745 0.64 -20.93 8.30
C LEU A 745 0.55 -21.80 7.02
N THR A 746 -0.42 -22.71 6.92
CA THR A 746 -0.54 -23.68 5.81
C THR A 746 -1.18 -23.12 4.52
N LEU A 747 -1.75 -21.92 4.56
CA LEU A 747 -2.09 -21.14 3.36
C LEU A 747 -1.00 -20.12 3.02
N ILE A 748 -0.46 -19.41 4.02
CA ILE A 748 0.50 -18.31 3.84
C ILE A 748 1.83 -18.79 3.25
N LYS A 749 2.32 -19.99 3.62
CA LYS A 749 3.51 -20.60 2.99
C LYS A 749 3.38 -20.87 1.47
N ARG A 750 2.21 -20.70 0.85
CA ARG A 750 1.97 -21.02 -0.57
C ARG A 750 2.41 -19.91 -1.54
N THR A 751 2.51 -18.66 -1.08
CA THR A 751 2.91 -17.50 -1.92
C THR A 751 4.42 -17.24 -1.88
N GLU A 752 5.10 -17.53 -0.77
CA GLU A 752 6.53 -17.23 -0.52
C GLU A 752 7.55 -18.05 -1.36
N SER A 753 7.12 -18.72 -2.44
CA SER A 753 7.84 -19.86 -3.04
C SER A 753 8.26 -19.66 -4.50
N LEU A 754 8.82 -18.51 -4.85
CA LEU A 754 9.46 -18.22 -6.15
C LEU A 754 10.67 -17.31 -5.82
N TYR A 755 11.95 -17.53 -6.19
CA TYR A 755 12.54 -18.05 -7.43
C TYR A 755 13.76 -18.98 -7.17
N HIS A 756 14.78 -19.00 -8.04
CA HIS A 756 15.80 -20.05 -8.18
C HIS A 756 17.27 -19.59 -8.02
N LEU A 757 18.20 -20.55 -7.99
CA LEU A 757 19.65 -20.35 -7.79
C LEU A 757 20.49 -20.95 -8.93
N LEU A 758 21.74 -20.48 -9.06
CA LEU A 758 22.76 -20.97 -10.00
C LEU A 758 23.33 -22.37 -9.63
N LEU A 759 23.98 -22.98 -10.63
CA LEU A 759 24.75 -24.21 -10.52
C LEU A 759 26.20 -23.96 -10.96
N GLU A 760 27.12 -24.75 -10.42
CA GLU A 760 28.50 -24.85 -10.90
C GLU A 760 28.59 -25.96 -11.96
N VAL A 761 29.19 -25.67 -13.12
CA VAL A 761 29.25 -26.58 -14.27
C VAL A 761 30.70 -26.91 -14.59
N GLN A 762 31.12 -28.16 -14.36
CA GLN A 762 32.46 -28.63 -14.74
C GLN A 762 32.52 -29.02 -16.22
N THR A 763 32.99 -28.11 -17.06
CA THR A 763 33.32 -28.39 -18.47
C THR A 763 34.62 -29.19 -18.60
N ARG A 764 34.55 -30.43 -19.12
CA ARG A 764 35.73 -31.23 -19.47
C ARG A 764 36.06 -31.09 -20.96
N ASN A 765 36.96 -30.17 -21.30
CA ASN A 765 37.42 -29.95 -22.67
C ASN A 765 38.85 -30.46 -22.90
N PRO A 766 39.10 -31.26 -23.94
CA PRO A 766 40.30 -31.20 -24.76
C PRO A 766 40.17 -30.07 -25.81
N PRO A 767 41.27 -29.55 -26.39
CA PRO A 767 41.23 -28.38 -27.28
C PRO A 767 40.84 -28.72 -28.73
N VAL A 768 39.88 -27.98 -29.29
CA VAL A 768 39.61 -27.86 -30.74
C VAL A 768 39.37 -26.39 -31.09
N THR A 769 39.79 -25.97 -32.28
CA THR A 769 39.87 -24.56 -32.70
C THR A 769 38.50 -23.92 -32.99
N LEU A 770 38.42 -22.60 -32.81
CA LEU A 770 37.20 -21.80 -32.97
C LEU A 770 36.59 -21.84 -34.38
N SER A 771 35.29 -22.16 -34.45
CA SER A 771 34.35 -21.65 -35.45
C SER A 771 32.99 -21.42 -34.79
N LYS A 772 32.26 -20.37 -35.18
CA LYS A 772 30.95 -20.03 -34.59
C LYS A 772 29.88 -21.07 -34.96
N PRO A 773 28.98 -21.36 -34.01
CA PRO A 773 27.56 -21.45 -34.30
C PRO A 773 26.75 -20.43 -33.46
N ASP A 774 25.55 -20.10 -33.94
CA ASP A 774 24.55 -19.34 -33.19
C ASP A 774 23.62 -20.28 -32.37
N HIS A 775 22.78 -19.68 -31.51
CA HIS A 775 21.80 -20.29 -30.60
C HIS A 775 22.32 -20.86 -29.25
N ASN A 776 21.77 -20.32 -28.15
CA ASN A 776 21.96 -20.86 -26.80
C ASN A 776 20.90 -21.92 -26.46
N THR A 777 21.21 -22.83 -25.54
CA THR A 777 20.30 -23.88 -25.04
C THR A 777 19.98 -23.66 -23.56
N SER A 778 18.93 -24.28 -23.02
CA SER A 778 18.67 -24.28 -21.57
C SER A 778 18.38 -25.67 -21.03
N LEU A 779 18.83 -25.91 -19.81
CA LEU A 779 18.78 -27.16 -19.08
C LEU A 779 17.86 -26.97 -17.87
N THR A 780 16.81 -27.78 -17.79
CA THR A 780 15.77 -27.69 -16.76
C THR A 780 15.75 -28.94 -15.87
N LEU A 781 15.71 -28.79 -14.55
CA LEU A 781 16.20 -29.80 -13.60
C LEU A 781 15.28 -30.02 -12.39
N ILE A 782 15.06 -31.28 -12.00
CA ILE A 782 14.31 -31.66 -10.79
C ILE A 782 15.26 -31.90 -9.61
N LYS A 783 15.53 -30.87 -8.78
CA LYS A 783 16.33 -31.09 -7.56
C LYS A 783 15.51 -31.78 -6.47
N ARG A 784 16.02 -32.88 -5.90
CA ARG A 784 15.44 -33.56 -4.74
C ARG A 784 16.50 -33.79 -3.66
N THR A 785 16.69 -32.82 -2.78
CA THR A 785 17.54 -32.97 -1.60
C THR A 785 16.99 -34.01 -0.62
N GLU A 786 17.84 -34.85 -0.05
CA GLU A 786 17.54 -35.66 1.13
C GLU A 786 18.17 -35.09 2.42
N LYS A 787 17.86 -35.68 3.59
CA LYS A 787 18.30 -35.17 4.90
C LYS A 787 19.14 -36.26 5.57
N ASN A 788 20.43 -36.00 5.77
CA ASN A 788 21.28 -36.88 6.56
C ASN A 788 20.72 -37.00 7.98
N ARG A 789 20.48 -38.25 8.40
CA ARG A 789 20.29 -38.64 9.80
C ARG A 789 21.65 -39.14 10.29
N GLU A 790 22.41 -38.28 10.93
CA GLU A 790 23.53 -38.74 11.74
C GLU A 790 22.95 -39.43 12.99
N SER A 791 23.15 -40.74 13.07
CA SER A 791 22.81 -41.53 14.25
C SER A 791 23.91 -41.39 15.28
N ILE A 792 23.65 -40.66 16.36
CA ILE A 792 24.59 -40.53 17.48
C ILE A 792 24.67 -41.87 18.22
N THR A 793 25.81 -42.55 18.10
CA THR A 793 26.21 -43.68 18.95
C THR A 793 27.50 -43.32 19.69
N PRO A 794 27.53 -43.35 21.03
CA PRO A 794 28.74 -43.00 21.78
C PRO A 794 29.74 -44.15 21.79
N SER A 795 30.95 -43.92 21.27
CA SER A 795 32.12 -44.80 21.43
C SER A 795 33.18 -44.11 22.29
N THR A 796 33.61 -44.76 23.37
CA THR A 796 34.49 -44.19 24.40
C THR A 796 35.97 -44.48 24.15
N GLY A 797 36.83 -43.48 24.36
CA GLY A 797 38.26 -43.65 24.63
C GLY A 797 39.17 -43.75 23.40
N GLY A 798 40.44 -43.39 23.57
CA GLY A 798 41.47 -43.40 22.52
C GLY A 798 42.36 -42.16 22.58
N THR A 799 43.46 -42.25 23.32
CA THR A 799 44.42 -41.15 23.50
C THR A 799 45.39 -40.98 22.32
N ASP A 800 45.86 -39.73 22.20
CA ASP A 800 47.27 -39.36 21.94
C ASP A 800 47.82 -38.97 20.56
N GLN A 801 48.86 -38.12 20.66
CA GLN A 801 49.90 -37.72 19.70
C GLN A 801 49.58 -36.87 18.46
N LYS A 802 49.99 -35.59 18.55
CA LYS A 802 50.51 -34.78 17.41
C LYS A 802 51.80 -35.41 16.85
N PRO A 803 52.17 -35.13 15.59
CA PRO A 803 53.12 -34.03 15.35
C PRO A 803 52.65 -33.04 14.27
N SER A 804 53.56 -32.17 13.82
CA SER A 804 53.32 -30.88 13.16
C SER A 804 53.98 -30.73 11.78
N CYS A 805 53.54 -29.71 11.03
CA CYS A 805 54.19 -29.17 9.81
C CYS A 805 54.10 -30.08 8.57
N ASN A 806 54.21 -29.58 7.33
CA ASN A 806 54.77 -28.28 6.90
C ASN A 806 53.93 -27.59 5.79
N SER A 807 54.35 -26.40 5.40
CA SER A 807 53.69 -25.53 4.41
C SER A 807 53.98 -25.89 2.94
N LEU A 808 52.99 -25.64 2.08
CA LEU A 808 53.13 -24.84 0.85
C LEU A 808 51.81 -24.13 0.55
#